data_AF-G4Z207-F1
#
_entry.id   AF-G4Z207-F1
#
_cell.length_a   1.000
_cell.length_b   1.000
_cell.length_c   1.000
_cell.angle_alpha   90.00
_cell.angle_beta   90.00
_cell.angle_gamma   90.00
#
_symmetry.space_group_name_H-M   'P 1'
#
loop_
_entity.id
_entity.type
_entity.pdbx_description
1 polymer ?
#
loop_
_entity_poly.entity_id
_entity_poly.type
_entity_poly.pdbx_seq_one_letter_code
_entity_poly.pdbx_strand_id
1 'polypeptide(L)'
;MIDAAISSASVTPASLTAGVTGTVDVTFTTGTTIPVGGTIVVTFPSTFYVASATLSNIGGIDLASTVLATSASGQATITIVNTDAVPGAISFTLDGIQNPGQGTTSSCSIRTKSSSGMTIESTTVAGSTFTSGTISNTAAVTAASLVAGRTTTYTVTFTTDITLRVGSAIALRFPALSNSQIVFSGAALSSMVNIDVASTVVQVASPYVKLTIAGQDVAAGTTVSITFDNIINPAAQTTGVFGIDSRHSSGAIFQVNTAIPGLTYTSSTLPSASLTPVSYFAGISTDYYVVFANAAYIPSGSRVEVTFPSRFDISGVAFSHIVNLPTINAAFVLLSSTKIRVTTGNTAVAPGTGRGFTLETIVNPGSSCDQFIVEYCSPTWEDYTVKITDSGGNLFEQLTTVSGTPIVKKPLSYGRVRPLLKTPNTLTTATVTLDTVATIPAGGFIEAVLPAGYSIGAAPVIISSLAGIPSATLSTSTSSSVSIKIAGANTLPATGLSFTFDKVTTPPNSATGNFIVRTKDAGGNTIEESTTIGGEGCTYINDCSGHGTCTLLSKVCICDTGWGAPTDIADYKSPDCSTRVCPSDYAWSSIPTDATTAHDVLVECSGKGVCDRNSGTCSCFPGFEGAACQRMGCSNDCSDQGTCLSMSEMAAAKNALPISPPTTYGGGQFSSTWDADRIFGCVCDSGWAVGTASGELQATEYFGADCSKRHCPTGNDPGTTVDETNCQGKTVPGGTLVGAAGNLCLVECSNRGVCDYSTGMCSCFQGYTGYACQTSDSLAK
;
A
#
# COMPACT_ATOMS: atom_id res chain seq x y z
N MET A 1 62.98 -16.76 -47.94
CA MET A 1 64.04 -15.76 -48.12
C MET A 1 63.69 -14.58 -47.25
N ILE A 2 64.66 -14.02 -46.52
CA ILE A 2 64.47 -12.84 -45.67
C ILE A 2 64.52 -11.63 -46.61
N ASP A 3 63.49 -10.79 -46.62
CA ASP A 3 63.46 -9.55 -47.39
C ASP A 3 64.70 -8.69 -47.03
N ALA A 4 65.28 -7.97 -47.99
CA ALA A 4 66.36 -7.03 -47.67
C ALA A 4 65.83 -5.89 -46.78
N ALA A 5 66.68 -5.34 -45.91
CA ALA A 5 66.24 -4.37 -44.91
C ALA A 5 66.40 -2.92 -45.40
N ILE A 6 65.34 -2.12 -45.22
CA ILE A 6 65.40 -0.66 -45.35
C ILE A 6 66.12 -0.08 -44.11
N SER A 7 67.16 0.74 -44.32
CA SER A 7 68.14 1.11 -43.27
C SER A 7 67.76 2.34 -42.42
N SER A 8 66.83 3.17 -42.89
CA SER A 8 66.20 4.28 -42.14
C SER A 8 64.79 4.49 -42.67
N ALA A 9 63.79 4.65 -41.79
CA ALA A 9 62.41 4.89 -42.20
C ALA A 9 61.62 5.69 -41.14
N SER A 10 60.79 6.63 -41.60
CA SER A 10 59.84 7.39 -40.79
C SER A 10 58.50 7.50 -41.50
N VAL A 11 57.42 7.50 -40.71
CA VAL A 11 56.06 7.79 -41.15
C VAL A 11 55.49 8.76 -40.13
N THR A 12 55.43 10.04 -40.49
CA THR A 12 55.19 11.14 -39.55
C THR A 12 53.92 11.89 -39.95
N PRO A 13 52.81 11.72 -39.22
CA PRO A 13 51.61 12.54 -39.40
C PRO A 13 51.89 14.02 -39.10
N ALA A 14 51.34 14.92 -39.90
CA ALA A 14 51.47 16.36 -39.70
C ALA A 14 50.74 16.87 -38.44
N SER A 15 49.75 16.12 -37.96
CA SER A 15 49.04 16.37 -36.71
C SER A 15 49.01 15.09 -35.87
N LEU A 16 49.21 15.21 -34.56
CA LEU A 16 49.02 14.13 -33.59
C LEU A 16 47.66 14.22 -32.86
N THR A 17 46.77 15.07 -33.35
CA THR A 17 45.39 15.16 -32.86
C THR A 17 44.56 14.02 -33.46
N ALA A 18 43.89 13.26 -32.61
CA ALA A 18 43.07 12.13 -32.99
C ALA A 18 41.95 12.52 -33.97
N GLY A 19 41.72 11.69 -34.99
CA GLY A 19 40.64 11.88 -35.96
C GLY A 19 40.80 13.01 -36.97
N VAL A 20 41.84 13.85 -36.85
CA VAL A 20 42.18 14.87 -37.86
C VAL A 20 42.57 14.17 -39.17
N THR A 21 42.03 14.64 -40.28
CA THR A 21 42.47 14.23 -41.62
C THR A 21 43.51 15.22 -42.12
N GLY A 22 44.65 14.73 -42.58
CA GLY A 22 45.71 15.58 -43.11
C GLY A 22 46.84 14.79 -43.73
N THR A 23 48.00 15.44 -43.83
CA THR A 23 49.18 14.89 -44.48
C THR A 23 50.02 13.99 -43.57
N VAL A 24 50.71 13.02 -44.18
CA VAL A 24 51.69 12.13 -43.55
C VAL A 24 52.95 12.13 -44.39
N ASP A 25 54.07 12.52 -43.78
CA ASP A 25 55.37 12.50 -44.43
C ASP A 25 56.02 11.13 -44.27
N VAL A 26 56.43 10.54 -45.39
CA VAL A 26 57.13 9.25 -45.42
C VAL A 26 58.53 9.48 -45.95
N THR A 27 59.53 9.04 -45.18
CA THR A 27 60.93 9.05 -45.63
C THR A 27 61.57 7.70 -45.36
N PHE A 28 62.39 7.21 -46.27
CA PHE A 28 63.21 6.03 -46.02
C PHE A 28 64.42 5.96 -46.96
N THR A 29 65.42 5.13 -46.64
CA THR A 29 66.58 4.88 -47.53
C THR A 29 66.50 3.48 -48.13
N THR A 30 66.34 3.40 -49.46
CA THR A 30 66.35 2.13 -50.21
C THR A 30 67.78 1.71 -50.53
N GLY A 31 68.12 0.45 -50.31
CA GLY A 31 69.44 -0.12 -50.62
C GLY A 31 69.55 -0.65 -52.05
N THR A 32 68.41 -0.78 -52.73
CA THR A 32 68.26 -1.39 -54.05
C THR A 32 67.41 -0.53 -54.97
N THR A 33 67.56 -0.73 -56.28
CA THR A 33 66.77 -0.03 -57.29
C THR A 33 65.32 -0.53 -57.28
N ILE A 34 64.34 0.37 -57.20
CA ILE A 34 62.92 0.06 -57.45
C ILE A 34 62.65 0.36 -58.92
N PRO A 35 62.42 -0.66 -59.78
CA PRO A 35 62.28 -0.44 -61.21
C PRO A 35 60.97 0.28 -61.56
N VAL A 36 60.91 0.87 -62.75
CA VAL A 36 59.68 1.31 -63.39
C VAL A 36 58.63 0.19 -63.36
N GLY A 37 57.40 0.54 -62.99
CA GLY A 37 56.30 -0.39 -62.73
C GLY A 37 56.35 -1.06 -61.36
N GLY A 38 57.45 -0.93 -60.60
CA GLY A 38 57.55 -1.32 -59.21
C GLY A 38 56.72 -0.43 -58.28
N THR A 39 56.50 -0.87 -57.04
CA THR A 39 55.65 -0.16 -56.08
C THR A 39 56.29 0.04 -54.71
N ILE A 40 55.93 1.14 -54.04
CA ILE A 40 56.18 1.36 -52.62
C ILE A 40 54.83 1.24 -51.91
N VAL A 41 54.72 0.28 -51.01
CA VAL A 41 53.49 0.01 -50.25
C VAL A 41 53.70 0.45 -48.83
N VAL A 42 52.96 1.48 -48.41
CA VAL A 42 52.87 1.92 -47.01
C VAL A 42 51.59 1.34 -46.43
N THR A 43 51.73 0.45 -45.44
CA THR A 43 50.59 -0.14 -44.72
C THR A 43 50.45 0.53 -43.37
N PHE A 44 49.33 1.20 -43.17
CA PHE A 44 48.94 1.78 -41.88
C PHE A 44 48.22 0.74 -41.02
N PRO A 45 48.31 0.85 -39.68
CA PRO A 45 47.45 0.11 -38.77
C PRO A 45 45.97 0.32 -39.09
N SER A 46 45.12 -0.67 -38.80
CA SER A 46 43.66 -0.62 -39.08
C SER A 46 42.91 0.48 -38.33
N THR A 47 43.56 1.17 -37.39
CA THR A 47 43.01 2.32 -36.67
C THR A 47 43.08 3.62 -37.47
N PHE A 48 43.88 3.67 -38.55
CA PHE A 48 43.86 4.78 -39.51
C PHE A 48 42.77 4.56 -40.56
N TYR A 49 42.30 5.65 -41.15
CA TYR A 49 41.44 5.58 -42.32
C TYR A 49 42.15 6.19 -43.53
N VAL A 50 42.26 5.40 -44.60
CA VAL A 50 43.08 5.70 -45.81
C VAL A 50 42.19 5.60 -47.05
N ALA A 51 41.49 6.68 -47.42
CA ALA A 51 40.55 6.63 -48.55
C ALA A 51 41.03 7.34 -49.82
N SER A 52 41.74 8.47 -49.68
CA SER A 52 42.13 9.31 -50.83
C SER A 52 43.50 9.93 -50.58
N ALA A 53 44.56 9.16 -50.84
CA ALA A 53 45.91 9.71 -50.79
C ALA A 53 46.20 10.50 -52.06
N THR A 54 46.64 11.75 -51.94
CA THR A 54 47.36 12.45 -53.01
C THR A 54 48.85 12.44 -52.67
N LEU A 55 49.68 12.45 -53.71
CA LEU A 55 51.13 12.40 -53.56
C LEU A 55 51.71 13.80 -53.79
N SER A 56 52.54 14.28 -52.86
CA SER A 56 53.25 15.56 -52.97
C SER A 56 54.65 15.47 -52.35
N ASN A 57 55.46 16.53 -52.46
CA ASN A 57 56.84 16.61 -51.92
C ASN A 57 57.72 15.40 -52.30
N ILE A 58 57.63 14.97 -53.55
CA ILE A 58 58.27 13.76 -54.06
C ILE A 58 59.79 13.99 -54.20
N GLY A 59 60.58 13.11 -53.59
CA GLY A 59 62.04 13.07 -53.66
C GLY A 59 62.56 11.64 -53.75
N GLY A 60 63.61 11.42 -54.55
CA GLY A 60 64.22 10.09 -54.72
C GLY A 60 63.44 9.10 -55.59
N ILE A 61 62.25 9.47 -56.09
CA ILE A 61 61.45 8.70 -57.06
C ILE A 61 60.97 9.62 -58.19
N ASP A 62 60.45 9.05 -59.27
CA ASP A 62 59.92 9.80 -60.41
C ASP A 62 58.75 10.71 -60.01
N LEU A 63 58.75 11.97 -60.48
CA LEU A 63 57.72 12.97 -60.18
C LEU A 63 56.34 12.61 -60.76
N ALA A 64 56.30 11.77 -61.80
CA ALA A 64 55.04 11.27 -62.36
C ALA A 64 54.50 10.03 -61.63
N SER A 65 55.14 9.60 -60.54
CA SER A 65 54.66 8.48 -59.73
C SER A 65 53.24 8.74 -59.24
N THR A 66 52.40 7.70 -59.26
CA THR A 66 50.99 7.79 -58.85
C THR A 66 50.77 7.06 -57.53
N VAL A 67 49.74 7.46 -56.79
CA VAL A 67 49.35 6.78 -55.55
C VAL A 67 47.93 6.24 -55.66
N LEU A 68 47.74 5.02 -55.15
CA LEU A 68 46.44 4.41 -54.98
C LEU A 68 46.23 4.07 -53.50
N ALA A 69 45.21 4.67 -52.88
CA ALA A 69 44.76 4.33 -51.54
C ALA A 69 43.78 3.15 -51.60
N THR A 70 43.92 2.20 -50.67
CA THR A 70 43.01 1.05 -50.56
C THR A 70 42.50 0.94 -49.13
N SER A 71 41.39 1.63 -48.86
CA SER A 71 40.78 1.80 -47.54
C SER A 71 40.54 0.49 -46.78
N ALA A 72 40.04 -0.55 -47.46
CA ALA A 72 39.79 -1.87 -46.87
C ALA A 72 41.05 -2.54 -46.28
N SER A 73 42.24 -2.17 -46.75
CA SER A 73 43.52 -2.74 -46.30
C SER A 73 44.42 -1.75 -45.57
N GLY A 74 44.00 -0.48 -45.43
CA GLY A 74 44.82 0.58 -44.82
C GLY A 74 46.11 0.87 -45.58
N GLN A 75 46.15 0.64 -46.90
CA GLN A 75 47.38 0.75 -47.71
C GLN A 75 47.36 1.98 -48.61
N ALA A 76 48.51 2.63 -48.73
CA ALA A 76 48.83 3.57 -49.81
C ALA A 76 49.93 2.94 -50.68
N THR A 77 49.62 2.71 -51.97
CA THR A 77 50.53 2.08 -52.94
C THR A 77 50.98 3.12 -53.94
N ILE A 78 52.27 3.44 -53.94
CA ILE A 78 52.91 4.36 -54.88
C ILE A 78 53.48 3.52 -56.02
N THR A 79 53.18 3.85 -57.27
CA THR A 79 53.71 3.16 -58.47
C THR A 79 54.73 4.04 -59.17
N ILE A 80 55.93 3.47 -59.43
CA ILE A 80 57.02 4.15 -60.15
C ILE A 80 56.73 4.12 -61.65
N VAL A 81 56.79 5.25 -62.35
CA VAL A 81 56.25 5.37 -63.72
C VAL A 81 57.30 5.49 -64.82
N ASN A 82 58.14 6.53 -64.83
CA ASN A 82 59.03 6.80 -65.98
C ASN A 82 60.50 6.50 -65.72
N THR A 83 60.96 6.63 -64.49
CA THR A 83 62.38 6.46 -64.12
C THR A 83 62.51 5.59 -62.87
N ASP A 84 63.43 4.62 -62.92
CA ASP A 84 63.76 3.77 -61.78
C ASP A 84 64.16 4.60 -60.56
N ALA A 85 63.69 4.23 -59.37
CA ALA A 85 64.17 4.82 -58.12
C ALA A 85 65.49 4.14 -57.71
N VAL A 86 66.60 4.84 -57.88
CA VAL A 86 67.95 4.34 -57.57
C VAL A 86 68.19 4.22 -56.05
N PRO A 87 69.16 3.40 -55.61
CA PRO A 87 69.55 3.31 -54.20
C PRO A 87 69.85 4.69 -53.60
N GLY A 88 69.22 5.02 -52.46
CA GLY A 88 69.31 6.36 -51.88
C GLY A 88 68.09 6.72 -51.03
N ALA A 89 68.03 8.00 -50.62
CA ALA A 89 66.93 8.54 -49.83
C ALA A 89 65.69 8.76 -50.70
N ILE A 90 64.54 8.25 -50.23
CA ILE A 90 63.21 8.44 -50.80
C ILE A 90 62.36 9.24 -49.81
N SER A 91 61.62 10.22 -50.30
CA SER A 91 60.66 11.00 -49.51
C SER A 91 59.41 11.35 -50.31
N PHE A 92 58.26 11.35 -49.65
CA PHE A 92 57.01 11.88 -50.21
C PHE A 92 56.00 12.16 -49.10
N THR A 93 55.00 12.98 -49.40
CA THR A 93 53.89 13.29 -48.52
C THR A 93 52.61 12.66 -49.09
N LEU A 94 51.88 11.95 -48.23
CA LEU A 94 50.54 11.42 -48.50
C LEU A 94 49.51 12.35 -47.85
N ASP A 95 48.53 12.85 -48.59
CA ASP A 95 47.38 13.60 -48.03
C ASP A 95 46.18 12.69 -47.75
N GLY A 96 45.12 13.20 -47.11
CA GLY A 96 43.84 12.50 -46.97
C GLY A 96 43.85 11.29 -46.04
N ILE A 97 44.85 11.21 -45.14
CA ILE A 97 44.94 10.17 -44.12
C ILE A 97 44.28 10.69 -42.85
N GLN A 98 43.30 9.95 -42.33
CA GLN A 98 42.68 10.27 -41.05
C GLN A 98 43.40 9.56 -39.91
N ASN A 99 43.81 10.36 -38.93
CA ASN A 99 44.42 9.89 -37.70
C ASN A 99 43.48 8.98 -36.90
N PRO A 100 44.03 8.00 -36.16
CA PRO A 100 43.28 7.13 -35.27
C PRO A 100 42.71 7.88 -34.06
N GLY A 101 41.99 7.15 -33.21
CA GLY A 101 41.63 7.62 -31.87
C GLY A 101 42.85 7.77 -30.95
N GLN A 102 42.66 8.44 -29.82
CA GLN A 102 43.66 8.65 -28.78
C GLN A 102 44.37 7.34 -28.38
N GLY A 103 45.70 7.40 -28.30
CA GLY A 103 46.56 6.28 -27.92
C GLY A 103 47.76 6.11 -28.84
N THR A 104 48.60 5.13 -28.53
CA THR A 104 49.75 4.74 -29.37
C THR A 104 49.32 3.67 -30.37
N THR A 105 49.62 3.87 -31.65
CA THR A 105 49.26 2.90 -32.68
C THR A 105 50.22 1.74 -32.73
N SER A 106 49.80 0.64 -33.37
CA SER A 106 50.74 -0.37 -33.85
C SER A 106 51.69 0.22 -34.91
N SER A 107 52.75 -0.51 -35.22
CA SER A 107 53.73 -0.11 -36.22
C SER A 107 53.13 -0.05 -37.63
N CYS A 108 53.56 0.94 -38.40
CA CYS A 108 53.36 0.95 -39.86
C CYS A 108 54.39 0.03 -40.52
N SER A 109 54.14 -0.42 -41.75
CA SER A 109 55.16 -1.11 -42.55
C SER A 109 55.35 -0.47 -43.90
N ILE A 110 56.60 -0.41 -44.35
CA ILE A 110 56.97 0.01 -45.70
C ILE A 110 57.54 -1.21 -46.42
N ARG A 111 57.04 -1.47 -47.64
CA ARG A 111 57.56 -2.51 -48.53
C ARG A 111 57.83 -1.92 -49.90
N THR A 112 59.00 -2.14 -50.45
CA THR A 112 59.29 -1.88 -51.87
C THR A 112 59.06 -3.18 -52.65
N LYS A 113 58.52 -3.10 -53.87
CA LYS A 113 58.20 -4.27 -54.68
C LYS A 113 58.64 -4.07 -56.13
N SER A 114 59.03 -5.16 -56.78
CA SER A 114 59.32 -5.19 -58.22
C SER A 114 58.05 -4.96 -59.05
N SER A 115 58.21 -4.77 -60.36
CA SER A 115 57.09 -4.71 -61.31
C SER A 115 56.27 -6.00 -61.39
N SER A 116 56.84 -7.13 -60.94
CA SER A 116 56.14 -8.42 -60.78
C SER A 116 55.46 -8.59 -59.41
N GLY A 117 55.54 -7.59 -58.52
CA GLY A 117 54.91 -7.59 -57.21
C GLY A 117 55.69 -8.33 -56.11
N MET A 118 56.89 -8.81 -56.37
CA MET A 118 57.75 -9.44 -55.35
C MET A 118 58.34 -8.37 -54.42
N THR A 119 58.35 -8.63 -53.11
CA THR A 119 58.97 -7.70 -52.15
C THR A 119 60.48 -7.67 -52.36
N ILE A 120 61.04 -6.47 -52.49
CA ILE A 120 62.48 -6.23 -52.63
C ILE A 120 63.04 -5.96 -51.23
N GLU A 121 62.50 -4.95 -50.56
CA GLU A 121 62.90 -4.57 -49.20
C GLU A 121 61.67 -4.32 -48.33
N SER A 122 61.84 -4.47 -47.01
CA SER A 122 60.81 -4.10 -46.06
C SER A 122 61.36 -3.56 -44.74
N THR A 123 60.53 -2.81 -44.02
CA THR A 123 60.77 -2.41 -42.63
C THR A 123 59.47 -2.08 -41.92
N THR A 124 59.52 -2.03 -40.59
CA THR A 124 58.43 -1.56 -39.73
C THR A 124 58.83 -0.26 -39.04
N VAL A 125 57.94 0.72 -39.04
CA VAL A 125 58.13 2.00 -38.37
C VAL A 125 57.26 2.03 -37.12
N ALA A 126 57.83 2.38 -35.98
CA ALA A 126 57.10 2.47 -34.72
C ALA A 126 55.88 3.39 -34.84
N GLY A 127 54.79 3.03 -34.17
CA GLY A 127 53.55 3.80 -34.20
C GLY A 127 53.67 5.15 -33.50
N SER A 128 52.85 6.10 -33.92
CA SER A 128 52.74 7.43 -33.31
C SER A 128 51.75 7.41 -32.14
N THR A 129 51.93 8.34 -31.20
CA THR A 129 50.99 8.53 -30.08
C THR A 129 50.10 9.74 -30.35
N PHE A 130 48.79 9.53 -30.31
CA PHE A 130 47.78 10.54 -30.60
C PHE A 130 47.05 10.98 -29.33
N THR A 131 46.72 12.26 -29.25
CA THR A 131 45.93 12.86 -28.17
C THR A 131 44.53 13.22 -28.66
N SER A 132 43.52 13.09 -27.79
CA SER A 132 42.15 13.51 -28.12
C SER A 132 42.09 15.01 -28.41
N GLY A 133 41.33 15.40 -29.44
CA GLY A 133 40.99 16.80 -29.68
C GLY A 133 39.90 17.29 -28.71
N THR A 134 39.68 18.59 -28.68
CA THR A 134 38.51 19.20 -28.03
C THR A 134 37.39 19.37 -29.05
N ILE A 135 36.13 19.28 -28.61
CA ILE A 135 35.00 19.73 -29.42
C ILE A 135 34.91 21.25 -29.27
N SER A 136 35.19 21.98 -30.34
CA SER A 136 35.52 23.42 -30.30
C SER A 136 34.33 24.36 -30.09
N ASN A 137 33.10 23.88 -30.33
CA ASN A 137 31.86 24.65 -30.21
C ASN A 137 31.07 24.31 -28.93
N THR A 138 30.18 25.22 -28.50
CA THR A 138 29.36 25.06 -27.30
C THR A 138 28.38 23.90 -27.47
N ALA A 139 28.79 22.71 -27.06
CA ALA A 139 27.88 21.58 -26.93
C ALA A 139 26.81 21.91 -25.87
N ALA A 140 25.57 21.51 -26.13
CA ALA A 140 24.45 21.75 -25.25
C ALA A 140 23.69 20.45 -25.00
N VAL A 141 23.22 20.27 -23.76
CA VAL A 141 22.30 19.22 -23.39
C VAL A 141 21.02 19.87 -22.87
N THR A 142 19.88 19.44 -23.37
CA THR A 142 18.56 19.87 -22.90
C THR A 142 17.70 18.65 -22.59
N ALA A 143 16.68 18.83 -21.75
CA ALA A 143 15.67 17.82 -21.49
C ALA A 143 14.28 18.41 -21.72
N ALA A 144 13.35 17.64 -22.30
CA ALA A 144 12.00 18.12 -22.58
C ALA A 144 11.18 18.43 -21.30
N SER A 145 11.48 17.73 -20.20
CA SER A 145 10.96 18.02 -18.86
C SER A 145 12.11 18.05 -17.86
N LEU A 146 12.09 19.03 -16.95
CA LEU A 146 13.02 19.16 -15.83
C LEU A 146 12.36 18.75 -14.49
N VAL A 147 11.21 18.10 -14.54
CA VAL A 147 10.51 17.64 -13.34
C VAL A 147 11.15 16.36 -12.82
N ALA A 148 11.43 16.32 -11.52
CA ALA A 148 12.08 15.20 -10.84
C ALA A 148 11.32 13.87 -11.02
N GLY A 149 12.08 12.79 -11.25
CA GLY A 149 11.52 11.44 -11.43
C GLY A 149 10.62 11.26 -12.65
N ARG A 150 10.52 12.23 -13.57
CA ARG A 150 9.80 12.04 -14.84
C ARG A 150 10.67 11.35 -15.88
N THR A 151 10.06 10.42 -16.59
CA THR A 151 10.59 9.93 -17.87
C THR A 151 10.45 11.05 -18.91
N THR A 152 11.55 11.39 -19.56
CA THR A 152 11.65 12.49 -20.53
C THR A 152 12.64 12.12 -21.62
N THR A 153 12.73 12.98 -22.64
CA THR A 153 13.81 12.95 -23.61
C THR A 153 14.95 13.88 -23.20
N TYR A 154 16.17 13.51 -23.60
CA TYR A 154 17.38 14.33 -23.53
C TYR A 154 17.92 14.54 -24.93
N THR A 155 18.20 15.78 -25.29
CA THR A 155 18.78 16.15 -26.59
C THR A 155 20.18 16.68 -26.37
N VAL A 156 21.17 16.10 -27.06
CA VAL A 156 22.53 16.63 -27.14
C VAL A 156 22.77 17.22 -28.51
N THR A 157 23.33 18.43 -28.55
CA THR A 157 23.68 19.14 -29.79
C THR A 157 25.11 19.62 -29.71
N PHE A 158 25.92 19.34 -30.74
CA PHE A 158 27.29 19.83 -30.87
C PHE A 158 27.75 19.82 -32.34
N THR A 159 28.85 20.50 -32.63
CA THR A 159 29.47 20.50 -33.97
C THR A 159 30.76 19.69 -33.91
N THR A 160 30.90 18.68 -34.78
CA THR A 160 32.13 17.87 -34.87
C THR A 160 33.21 18.63 -35.63
N ASP A 161 34.46 18.63 -35.14
CA ASP A 161 35.58 19.29 -35.87
C ASP A 161 36.30 18.34 -36.82
N ILE A 162 35.93 17.06 -36.79
CA ILE A 162 36.47 16.01 -37.65
C ILE A 162 35.35 15.31 -38.41
N THR A 163 35.70 14.61 -39.48
CA THR A 163 34.77 13.72 -40.18
C THR A 163 34.57 12.45 -39.36
N LEU A 164 33.35 12.20 -38.88
CA LEU A 164 32.99 10.96 -38.20
C LEU A 164 32.58 9.92 -39.24
N ARG A 165 33.47 8.97 -39.50
CA ARG A 165 33.24 7.91 -40.48
C ARG A 165 32.20 6.91 -40.00
N VAL A 166 31.53 6.24 -40.94
CA VAL A 166 30.70 5.06 -40.64
C VAL A 166 31.45 4.09 -39.73
N GLY A 167 30.81 3.65 -38.64
CA GLY A 167 31.39 2.84 -37.57
C GLY A 167 31.92 3.65 -36.38
N SER A 168 32.10 4.97 -36.50
CA SER A 168 32.39 5.85 -35.36
C SER A 168 31.20 5.90 -34.40
N ALA A 169 31.42 6.36 -33.17
CA ALA A 169 30.36 6.52 -32.18
C ALA A 169 30.36 7.92 -31.54
N ILE A 170 29.17 8.42 -31.21
CA ILE A 170 28.95 9.61 -30.40
C ILE A 170 28.45 9.16 -29.04
N ALA A 171 29.12 9.56 -27.95
CA ALA A 171 28.90 9.06 -26.60
C ALA A 171 28.54 10.20 -25.62
N LEU A 172 27.27 10.32 -25.26
CA LEU A 172 26.79 11.27 -24.24
C LEU A 172 27.08 10.71 -22.85
N ARG A 173 27.85 11.47 -22.06
CA ARG A 173 28.20 11.15 -20.67
C ARG A 173 27.28 11.88 -19.70
N PHE A 174 26.64 11.12 -18.82
CA PHE A 174 25.81 11.66 -17.74
C PHE A 174 26.65 11.96 -16.49
N PRO A 175 26.34 13.04 -15.74
CA PRO A 175 26.99 13.33 -14.46
C PRO A 175 26.60 12.29 -13.40
N ALA A 176 27.57 11.90 -12.57
CA ALA A 176 27.30 11.11 -11.37
C ALA A 176 26.74 12.00 -10.25
N LEU A 177 25.80 11.47 -9.47
CA LEU A 177 25.18 12.15 -8.34
C LEU A 177 25.33 11.29 -7.09
N SER A 178 25.72 11.88 -5.96
CA SER A 178 26.06 11.11 -4.76
C SER A 178 24.86 10.44 -4.09
N ASN A 179 23.69 11.10 -4.13
CA ASN A 179 22.50 10.69 -3.38
C ASN A 179 21.26 10.41 -4.26
N SER A 180 21.41 10.60 -5.57
CA SER A 180 20.36 10.55 -6.59
C SER A 180 20.90 9.91 -7.87
N GLN A 181 20.08 9.76 -8.90
CA GLN A 181 20.55 9.25 -10.19
C GLN A 181 19.68 9.73 -11.35
N ILE A 182 20.32 9.99 -12.51
CA ILE A 182 19.64 10.04 -13.80
C ILE A 182 19.58 8.58 -14.29
N VAL A 183 18.39 8.02 -14.46
CA VAL A 183 18.24 6.63 -14.91
C VAL A 183 18.11 6.61 -16.43
N PHE A 184 19.14 6.13 -17.10
CA PHE A 184 19.20 6.04 -18.56
C PHE A 184 19.41 4.60 -19.06
N SER A 185 19.24 3.59 -18.20
CA SER A 185 19.41 2.17 -18.57
C SER A 185 18.44 1.70 -19.66
N GLY A 186 17.30 2.36 -19.81
CA GLY A 186 16.31 2.11 -20.86
C GLY A 186 16.37 3.11 -22.04
N ALA A 187 17.39 3.96 -22.12
CA ALA A 187 17.47 5.00 -23.13
C ALA A 187 17.44 4.43 -24.55
N ALA A 188 16.56 4.97 -25.41
CA ALA A 188 16.48 4.61 -26.82
C ALA A 188 16.54 5.84 -27.72
N LEU A 189 16.81 5.62 -29.00
CA LEU A 189 16.91 6.70 -29.97
C LEU A 189 15.52 7.19 -30.37
N SER A 190 15.26 8.48 -30.20
CA SER A 190 13.98 9.10 -30.55
C SER A 190 14.08 9.92 -31.84
N SER A 191 15.13 10.74 -31.99
CA SER A 191 15.35 11.53 -33.20
C SER A 191 16.82 11.87 -33.42
N MET A 192 17.16 12.19 -34.67
CA MET A 192 18.48 12.63 -35.09
C MET A 192 18.37 13.77 -36.10
N VAL A 193 19.34 14.67 -36.08
CA VAL A 193 19.50 15.75 -37.07
C VAL A 193 20.93 15.72 -37.60
N ASN A 194 21.06 15.80 -38.93
CA ASN A 194 22.34 15.75 -39.66
C ASN A 194 23.17 14.48 -39.39
N ILE A 195 22.49 13.37 -39.09
CA ILE A 195 23.03 12.02 -39.01
C ILE A 195 22.13 11.14 -39.87
N ASP A 196 22.73 10.23 -40.65
CA ASP A 196 21.99 9.32 -41.52
C ASP A 196 21.08 8.39 -40.72
N VAL A 197 19.87 8.18 -41.23
CA VAL A 197 18.81 7.39 -40.58
C VAL A 197 19.16 5.92 -40.36
N ALA A 198 20.18 5.39 -41.05
CA ALA A 198 20.70 4.05 -40.80
C ALA A 198 21.40 3.92 -39.42
N SER A 199 21.77 5.03 -38.79
CA SER A 199 22.39 5.08 -37.45
C SER A 199 21.37 4.72 -36.36
N THR A 200 21.13 3.43 -36.15
CA THR A 200 20.08 2.92 -35.25
C THR A 200 20.62 2.24 -33.99
N VAL A 201 21.93 1.96 -33.95
CA VAL A 201 22.55 1.20 -32.87
C VAL A 201 22.84 2.12 -31.68
N VAL A 202 22.04 1.99 -30.63
CA VAL A 202 22.26 2.62 -29.33
C VAL A 202 22.86 1.62 -28.34
N GLN A 203 23.95 2.01 -27.69
CA GLN A 203 24.57 1.24 -26.61
C GLN A 203 24.51 2.03 -25.31
N VAL A 204 23.88 1.44 -24.30
CA VAL A 204 23.78 2.01 -22.96
C VAL A 204 24.78 1.31 -22.05
N ALA A 205 25.78 2.05 -21.58
CA ALA A 205 26.79 1.55 -20.65
C ALA A 205 27.28 2.70 -19.77
N SER A 206 26.86 2.71 -18.50
CA SER A 206 27.20 3.78 -17.55
C SER A 206 28.69 4.10 -17.56
N PRO A 207 29.10 5.39 -17.66
CA PRO A 207 28.26 6.60 -17.58
C PRO A 207 27.72 7.12 -18.94
N TYR A 208 27.74 6.30 -19.99
CA TYR A 208 27.47 6.73 -21.37
C TYR A 208 26.20 6.13 -21.99
N VAL A 209 25.57 6.93 -22.86
CA VAL A 209 24.69 6.47 -23.93
C VAL A 209 25.38 6.77 -25.26
N LYS A 210 25.59 5.75 -26.10
CA LYS A 210 26.36 5.85 -27.35
C LYS A 210 25.51 5.56 -28.56
N LEU A 211 25.67 6.34 -29.61
CA LEU A 211 25.09 6.12 -30.93
C LEU A 211 26.20 5.79 -31.93
N THR A 212 26.11 4.66 -32.64
CA THR A 212 27.03 4.32 -33.73
C THR A 212 26.55 4.92 -35.06
N ILE A 213 27.45 5.61 -35.75
CA ILE A 213 27.22 6.20 -37.08
C ILE A 213 27.17 5.09 -38.14
N ALA A 214 26.15 5.09 -38.98
CA ALA A 214 25.97 4.16 -40.09
C ALA A 214 25.37 4.87 -41.32
N GLY A 215 25.41 4.22 -42.48
CA GLY A 215 24.87 4.76 -43.73
C GLY A 215 25.81 5.74 -44.43
N GLN A 216 26.03 6.92 -43.84
CA GLN A 216 26.88 7.98 -44.38
C GLN A 216 27.81 8.58 -43.32
N ASP A 217 28.95 9.09 -43.76
CA ASP A 217 29.88 9.83 -42.92
C ASP A 217 29.29 11.18 -42.50
N VAL A 218 29.57 11.61 -41.26
CA VAL A 218 29.26 12.98 -40.80
C VAL A 218 30.48 13.85 -41.06
N ALA A 219 30.37 14.82 -41.97
CA ALA A 219 31.50 15.68 -42.34
C ALA A 219 31.95 16.60 -41.20
N ALA A 220 33.25 16.93 -41.15
CA ALA A 220 33.78 17.97 -40.27
C ALA A 220 33.03 19.30 -40.44
N GLY A 221 32.76 20.00 -39.34
CA GLY A 221 31.97 21.23 -39.30
C GLY A 221 30.46 21.04 -39.26
N THR A 222 29.96 19.79 -39.28
CA THR A 222 28.52 19.51 -39.20
C THR A 222 28.02 19.60 -37.76
N THR A 223 26.99 20.42 -37.52
CA THR A 223 26.24 20.43 -36.26
C THR A 223 25.25 19.28 -36.25
N VAL A 224 25.38 18.37 -35.28
CA VAL A 224 24.50 17.22 -35.11
C VAL A 224 23.64 17.39 -33.86
N SER A 225 22.46 16.78 -33.89
CA SER A 225 21.59 16.67 -32.71
C SER A 225 21.08 15.25 -32.56
N ILE A 226 21.13 14.72 -31.34
CA ILE A 226 20.65 13.38 -31.00
C ILE A 226 19.70 13.49 -29.82
N THR A 227 18.50 12.95 -29.97
CA THR A 227 17.52 12.89 -28.89
C THR A 227 17.34 11.45 -28.45
N PHE A 228 17.60 11.20 -27.16
CA PHE A 228 17.33 9.93 -26.50
C PHE A 228 16.05 10.04 -25.67
N ASP A 229 15.17 9.05 -25.74
CA ASP A 229 13.99 8.94 -24.87
C ASP A 229 14.23 7.98 -23.70
N ASN A 230 13.19 7.70 -22.91
CA ASN A 230 13.22 6.72 -21.82
C ASN A 230 14.30 6.99 -20.74
N ILE A 231 14.61 8.27 -20.51
CA ILE A 231 15.53 8.71 -19.45
C ILE A 231 14.73 9.33 -18.31
N ILE A 232 15.01 8.93 -17.08
CA ILE A 232 14.32 9.40 -15.88
C ILE A 232 15.19 10.43 -15.16
N ASN A 233 14.59 11.58 -14.87
CA ASN A 233 15.23 12.68 -14.14
C ASN A 233 15.54 12.31 -12.67
N PRO A 234 16.60 12.90 -12.09
CA PRO A 234 16.95 12.69 -10.69
C PRO A 234 15.99 13.48 -9.77
N ALA A 235 16.21 13.43 -8.46
CA ALA A 235 15.53 14.33 -7.53
C ALA A 235 15.90 15.79 -7.81
N ALA A 236 15.06 16.72 -7.35
CA ALA A 236 15.21 18.16 -7.55
C ALA A 236 16.54 18.69 -7.02
N GLN A 237 17.45 19.00 -7.94
CA GLN A 237 18.79 19.52 -7.68
C GLN A 237 19.40 20.08 -8.97
N THR A 238 20.53 20.76 -8.88
CA THR A 238 21.38 21.05 -10.04
C THR A 238 22.42 19.94 -10.19
N THR A 239 22.52 19.37 -11.38
CA THR A 239 23.49 18.30 -11.69
C THR A 239 24.89 18.84 -11.96
N GLY A 240 25.87 17.95 -11.90
CA GLY A 240 27.21 18.24 -12.41
C GLY A 240 27.24 18.42 -13.94
N VAL A 241 28.43 18.56 -14.49
CA VAL A 241 28.61 18.74 -15.94
C VAL A 241 28.31 17.47 -16.72
N PHE A 242 27.64 17.62 -17.86
CA PHE A 242 27.56 16.58 -18.88
C PHE A 242 28.87 16.53 -19.67
N GLY A 243 29.11 15.42 -20.35
CA GLY A 243 30.19 15.30 -21.32
C GLY A 243 29.71 14.68 -22.63
N ILE A 244 30.47 14.89 -23.69
CA ILE A 244 30.22 14.27 -25.00
C ILE A 244 31.56 13.90 -25.61
N ASP A 245 31.66 12.66 -26.10
CA ASP A 245 32.84 12.17 -26.81
C ASP A 245 32.44 11.76 -28.23
N SER A 246 33.28 12.04 -29.21
CA SER A 246 33.29 11.28 -30.46
C SER A 246 34.37 10.21 -30.39
N ARG A 247 34.11 9.03 -30.92
CA ARG A 247 34.95 7.83 -30.75
C ARG A 247 35.14 7.09 -32.07
N HIS A 248 36.34 6.56 -32.25
CA HIS A 248 36.65 5.59 -33.29
C HIS A 248 35.86 4.29 -33.08
N SER A 249 35.73 3.46 -34.11
CA SER A 249 35.07 2.15 -34.05
C SER A 249 35.71 1.18 -33.04
N SER A 250 36.99 1.38 -32.71
CA SER A 250 37.69 0.66 -31.64
C SER A 250 37.32 1.13 -30.22
N GLY A 251 36.57 2.23 -30.09
CA GLY A 251 36.21 2.86 -28.81
C GLY A 251 37.16 3.95 -28.32
N ALA A 252 38.31 4.13 -28.97
CA ALA A 252 39.28 5.19 -28.67
C ALA A 252 38.69 6.58 -28.97
N ILE A 253 38.99 7.57 -28.13
CA ILE A 253 38.40 8.91 -28.20
C ILE A 253 39.03 9.70 -29.34
N PHE A 254 38.20 10.32 -30.17
CA PHE A 254 38.63 11.32 -31.15
C PHE A 254 38.60 12.71 -30.53
N GLN A 255 37.41 13.16 -30.14
CA GLN A 255 37.21 14.46 -29.52
C GLN A 255 36.41 14.33 -28.24
N VAL A 256 36.63 15.26 -27.31
CA VAL A 256 35.93 15.30 -26.04
C VAL A 256 35.52 16.73 -25.67
N ASN A 257 34.36 16.86 -25.03
CA ASN A 257 33.99 18.02 -24.23
C ASN A 257 33.43 17.52 -22.90
N THR A 258 34.06 17.90 -21.79
CA THR A 258 33.70 17.48 -20.43
C THR A 258 33.03 18.58 -19.60
N ALA A 259 32.73 19.73 -20.20
CA ALA A 259 32.32 20.95 -19.51
C ALA A 259 30.96 21.47 -20.01
N ILE A 260 30.07 20.55 -20.41
CA ILE A 260 28.70 20.94 -20.77
C ILE A 260 27.94 21.26 -19.47
N PRO A 261 27.31 22.45 -19.35
CA PRO A 261 26.57 22.82 -18.15
C PRO A 261 25.53 21.78 -17.72
N GLY A 262 25.41 21.57 -16.42
CA GLY A 262 24.39 20.70 -15.84
C GLY A 262 22.98 21.27 -15.98
N LEU A 263 22.00 20.41 -15.77
CA LEU A 263 20.58 20.77 -15.72
C LEU A 263 20.11 20.96 -14.28
N THR A 264 19.15 21.86 -14.07
CA THR A 264 18.50 22.11 -12.76
C THR A 264 17.08 21.54 -12.79
N TYR A 265 16.80 20.60 -11.90
CA TYR A 265 15.53 19.89 -11.80
C TYR A 265 14.67 20.45 -10.68
N THR A 266 13.36 20.45 -10.88
CA THR A 266 12.37 20.92 -9.90
C THR A 266 11.50 19.76 -9.42
N SER A 267 11.05 19.83 -8.17
CA SER A 267 10.09 18.87 -7.62
C SER A 267 8.69 19.13 -8.15
N SER A 268 7.82 18.12 -8.13
CA SER A 268 6.40 18.27 -8.40
C SER A 268 5.53 18.12 -7.15
N THR A 269 4.23 18.34 -7.29
CA THR A 269 3.25 18.03 -6.24
C THR A 269 3.00 16.54 -6.20
N LEU A 270 2.92 15.97 -4.99
CA LEU A 270 2.51 14.58 -4.80
C LEU A 270 1.00 14.45 -5.14
N PRO A 271 0.59 13.53 -6.03
CA PRO A 271 -0.79 13.46 -6.53
C PRO A 271 -1.87 13.31 -5.45
N SER A 272 -1.61 12.48 -4.44
CA SER A 272 -2.49 12.35 -3.29
C SER A 272 -1.73 11.78 -2.11
N ALA A 273 -2.16 12.16 -0.90
CA ALA A 273 -1.82 11.48 0.34
C ALA A 273 -3.00 11.59 1.29
N SER A 274 -3.17 10.59 2.16
CA SER A 274 -4.14 10.58 3.23
C SER A 274 -3.53 9.91 4.45
N LEU A 275 -3.87 10.43 5.62
CA LEU A 275 -3.54 9.83 6.91
C LEU A 275 -4.86 9.61 7.64
N THR A 276 -5.23 8.35 7.86
CA THR A 276 -6.53 8.00 8.46
C THR A 276 -6.30 7.21 9.75
N PRO A 277 -6.77 7.70 10.90
CA PRO A 277 -6.65 6.97 12.16
C PRO A 277 -7.67 5.82 12.23
N VAL A 278 -7.34 4.80 13.01
CA VAL A 278 -8.30 3.76 13.42
C VAL A 278 -9.31 4.31 14.44
N SER A 279 -8.88 5.21 15.34
CA SER A 279 -9.73 5.88 16.33
C SER A 279 -9.70 7.39 16.17
N TYR A 280 -10.87 8.03 16.17
CA TYR A 280 -11.03 9.48 16.07
C TYR A 280 -11.12 10.17 17.44
N PHE A 281 -10.96 9.44 18.54
CA PHE A 281 -11.08 10.00 19.88
C PHE A 281 -9.79 10.67 20.34
N ALA A 282 -9.93 11.86 20.92
CA ALA A 282 -8.82 12.61 21.52
C ALA A 282 -8.12 11.82 22.65
N GLY A 283 -6.79 11.99 22.75
CA GLY A 283 -5.96 11.38 23.82
C GLY A 283 -5.83 9.86 23.80
N ILE A 284 -6.36 9.19 22.77
CA ILE A 284 -6.23 7.74 22.56
C ILE A 284 -4.99 7.43 21.70
N SER A 285 -4.25 6.40 22.11
CA SER A 285 -3.22 5.78 21.28
C SER A 285 -3.88 4.93 20.19
N THR A 286 -3.63 5.25 18.93
CA THR A 286 -4.24 4.61 17.76
C THR A 286 -3.24 4.46 16.62
N ASP A 287 -3.56 3.55 15.71
CA ASP A 287 -2.82 3.40 14.46
C ASP A 287 -3.34 4.38 13.40
N TYR A 288 -2.45 4.75 12.48
CA TYR A 288 -2.71 5.60 11.32
C TYR A 288 -2.31 4.88 10.04
N TYR A 289 -3.23 4.82 9.09
CA TYR A 289 -2.95 4.36 7.74
C TYR A 289 -2.47 5.53 6.89
N VAL A 290 -1.21 5.46 6.43
CA VAL A 290 -0.65 6.41 5.47
C VAL A 290 -0.82 5.81 4.08
N VAL A 291 -1.59 6.47 3.22
CA VAL A 291 -1.79 6.06 1.83
C VAL A 291 -1.45 7.23 0.90
N PHE A 292 -0.70 6.98 -0.16
CA PHE A 292 -0.33 8.01 -1.12
C PHE A 292 -0.23 7.45 -2.55
N ALA A 293 -0.26 8.38 -3.50
CA ALA A 293 0.08 8.14 -4.89
C ALA A 293 1.31 8.97 -5.25
N ASN A 294 2.17 8.43 -6.11
CA ASN A 294 3.33 9.12 -6.66
C ASN A 294 3.22 9.13 -8.19
N ALA A 295 3.60 10.25 -8.80
CA ALA A 295 3.68 10.34 -10.26
C ALA A 295 5.13 10.39 -10.74
N ALA A 296 6.09 10.64 -9.85
CA ALA A 296 7.53 10.49 -10.07
C ALA A 296 7.94 9.02 -9.94
N TYR A 297 8.88 8.57 -10.75
CA TYR A 297 9.65 7.36 -10.51
C TYR A 297 10.60 7.59 -9.33
N ILE A 298 10.58 6.68 -8.35
CA ILE A 298 11.31 6.81 -7.09
C ILE A 298 12.39 5.72 -7.05
N PRO A 299 13.68 6.05 -7.13
CA PRO A 299 14.76 5.08 -7.02
C PRO A 299 14.75 4.29 -5.70
N SER A 300 15.38 3.12 -5.70
CA SER A 300 15.61 2.33 -4.48
C SER A 300 16.38 3.15 -3.43
N GLY A 301 16.04 3.00 -2.14
CA GLY A 301 16.69 3.75 -1.05
C GLY A 301 16.26 5.22 -0.93
N SER A 302 15.23 5.64 -1.68
CA SER A 302 14.57 6.94 -1.47
C SER A 302 13.77 6.94 -0.17
N ARG A 303 13.13 8.05 0.19
CA ARG A 303 12.50 8.25 1.50
C ARG A 303 11.11 8.85 1.36
N VAL A 304 10.15 8.32 2.12
CA VAL A 304 8.87 8.95 2.40
C VAL A 304 8.92 9.56 3.80
N GLU A 305 8.77 10.87 3.89
CA GLU A 305 8.77 11.60 5.14
C GLU A 305 7.37 12.14 5.43
N VAL A 306 6.90 11.95 6.66
CA VAL A 306 5.61 12.44 7.12
C VAL A 306 5.85 13.37 8.30
N THR A 307 5.31 14.58 8.23
CA THR A 307 5.32 15.55 9.32
C THR A 307 3.92 15.70 9.90
N PHE A 308 3.80 15.43 11.19
CA PHE A 308 2.61 15.62 12.01
C PHE A 308 2.53 17.04 12.56
N PRO A 309 1.32 17.58 12.79
CA PRO A 309 1.13 18.75 13.63
C PRO A 309 1.75 18.56 15.03
N SER A 310 2.22 19.64 15.66
CA SER A 310 3.00 19.57 16.91
C SER A 310 2.23 19.07 18.13
N ARG A 311 0.90 18.99 18.04
CA ARG A 311 0.04 18.52 19.14
C ARG A 311 -0.06 17.00 19.23
N PHE A 312 0.33 16.27 18.19
CA PHE A 312 0.41 14.81 18.23
C PHE A 312 1.60 14.35 19.08
N ASP A 313 1.43 13.27 19.83
CA ASP A 313 2.55 12.54 20.42
C ASP A 313 2.86 11.30 19.58
N ILE A 314 4.00 11.36 18.91
CA ILE A 314 4.53 10.29 18.05
C ILE A 314 5.81 9.67 18.63
N SER A 315 6.10 9.90 19.91
CA SER A 315 7.36 9.45 20.54
C SER A 315 7.53 7.94 20.58
N GLY A 316 6.41 7.19 20.64
CA GLY A 316 6.39 5.72 20.64
C GLY A 316 6.20 5.08 19.27
N VAL A 317 6.07 5.86 18.19
CA VAL A 317 5.55 5.37 16.92
C VAL A 317 6.39 4.25 16.32
N ALA A 318 5.73 3.15 15.96
CA ALA A 318 6.30 2.05 15.18
C ALA A 318 5.70 2.06 13.76
N PHE A 319 6.31 1.30 12.85
CA PHE A 319 5.80 1.15 11.50
C PHE A 319 5.56 -0.32 11.16
N SER A 320 4.49 -0.60 10.42
CA SER A 320 4.14 -1.94 9.98
C SER A 320 3.34 -1.92 8.67
N HIS A 321 2.90 -3.10 8.23
CA HIS A 321 1.92 -3.29 7.16
C HIS A 321 2.17 -2.47 5.89
N ILE A 322 3.28 -2.75 5.20
CA ILE A 322 3.63 -2.10 3.94
C ILE A 322 2.77 -2.64 2.79
N VAL A 323 2.17 -1.74 2.00
CA VAL A 323 1.34 -2.07 0.84
C VAL A 323 1.86 -1.35 -0.41
N ASN A 324 2.01 -2.09 -1.52
CA ASN A 324 2.47 -1.55 -2.82
C ASN A 324 3.80 -0.76 -2.74
N LEU A 325 4.66 -1.11 -1.79
CA LEU A 325 6.02 -0.61 -1.65
C LEU A 325 6.98 -1.78 -1.40
N PRO A 326 8.27 -1.65 -1.78
CA PRO A 326 9.27 -2.67 -1.51
C PRO A 326 9.47 -2.88 -0.01
N THR A 327 9.45 -4.13 0.45
CA THR A 327 9.57 -4.51 1.87
C THR A 327 11.02 -4.84 2.27
N ILE A 328 11.81 -5.38 1.36
CA ILE A 328 13.21 -5.75 1.63
C ILE A 328 14.05 -4.48 1.81
N ASN A 329 14.76 -4.37 2.93
CA ASN A 329 15.53 -3.18 3.35
C ASN A 329 14.70 -1.91 3.54
N ALA A 330 13.37 -2.03 3.68
CA ALA A 330 12.57 -0.92 4.17
C ALA A 330 12.99 -0.61 5.62
N ALA A 331 13.19 0.67 5.93
CA ALA A 331 13.68 1.10 7.23
C ALA A 331 12.91 2.32 7.73
N PHE A 332 12.64 2.36 9.03
CA PHE A 332 11.92 3.44 9.68
C PHE A 332 12.81 4.20 10.65
N VAL A 333 12.64 5.52 10.70
CA VAL A 333 13.35 6.41 11.62
C VAL A 333 12.41 7.51 12.09
N LEU A 334 12.31 7.70 13.40
CA LEU A 334 11.75 8.91 14.02
C LEU A 334 12.82 10.02 13.96
N LEU A 335 12.57 11.08 13.18
CA LEU A 335 13.53 12.17 12.96
C LEU A 335 13.42 13.27 14.03
N SER A 336 12.22 13.52 14.52
CA SER A 336 11.91 14.50 15.57
C SER A 336 10.59 14.14 16.24
N SER A 337 10.16 14.93 17.23
CA SER A 337 8.84 14.79 17.88
C SER A 337 7.64 15.02 16.96
N THR A 338 7.86 15.41 15.70
CA THR A 338 6.79 15.65 14.72
C THR A 338 7.04 15.01 13.36
N LYS A 339 8.20 14.38 13.14
CA LYS A 339 8.61 13.95 11.80
C LYS A 339 9.14 12.53 11.81
N ILE A 340 8.59 11.71 10.91
CA ILE A 340 9.06 10.35 10.65
C ILE A 340 9.61 10.23 9.24
N ARG A 341 10.38 9.16 9.01
CA ARG A 341 10.93 8.80 7.71
C ARG A 341 10.84 7.28 7.52
N VAL A 342 10.34 6.87 6.37
CA VAL A 342 10.37 5.49 5.86
C VAL A 342 11.26 5.47 4.62
N THR A 343 12.31 4.67 4.62
CA THR A 343 13.18 4.45 3.47
C THR A 343 12.56 3.38 2.57
N THR A 344 12.39 3.68 1.28
CA THR A 344 11.92 2.74 0.27
C THR A 344 12.98 1.64 0.11
N GLY A 345 12.53 0.38 0.02
CA GLY A 345 13.43 -0.77 0.05
C GLY A 345 14.39 -0.89 -1.15
N ASN A 346 14.80 -2.13 -1.44
CA ASN A 346 15.86 -2.44 -2.40
C ASN A 346 15.50 -2.28 -3.89
N THR A 347 14.22 -2.04 -4.23
CA THR A 347 13.77 -1.84 -5.61
C THR A 347 13.18 -0.44 -5.79
N ALA A 348 13.17 0.04 -7.03
CA ALA A 348 12.56 1.31 -7.37
C ALA A 348 11.03 1.20 -7.39
N VAL A 349 10.36 2.33 -7.13
CA VAL A 349 8.90 2.46 -7.12
C VAL A 349 8.47 3.27 -8.34
N ALA A 350 7.75 2.61 -9.25
CA ALA A 350 7.18 3.26 -10.42
C ALA A 350 6.06 4.27 -10.03
N PRO A 351 5.62 5.16 -10.94
CA PRO A 351 4.39 5.92 -10.75
C PRO A 351 3.19 5.01 -10.46
N GLY A 352 2.31 5.40 -9.54
CA GLY A 352 1.12 4.61 -9.19
C GLY A 352 0.36 5.11 -7.96
N THR A 353 -0.70 4.40 -7.60
CA THR A 353 -1.61 4.71 -6.49
C THR A 353 -1.63 3.60 -5.44
N GLY A 354 -2.28 3.86 -4.29
CA GLY A 354 -2.52 2.84 -3.27
C GLY A 354 -1.26 2.36 -2.55
N ARG A 355 -0.23 3.21 -2.47
CA ARG A 355 1.01 2.91 -1.74
C ARG A 355 0.85 3.32 -0.30
N GLY A 356 1.29 2.50 0.64
CA GLY A 356 1.07 2.84 2.03
C GLY A 356 1.80 1.99 3.03
N PHE A 357 1.67 2.40 4.28
CA PHE A 357 2.17 1.74 5.47
C PHE A 357 1.34 2.18 6.68
N THR A 358 1.38 1.38 7.74
CA THR A 358 0.75 1.72 9.02
C THR A 358 1.77 2.33 9.96
N LEU A 359 1.37 3.41 10.64
CA LEU A 359 2.08 3.99 11.78
C LEU A 359 1.30 3.64 13.05
N GLU A 360 1.93 2.95 13.98
CA GLU A 360 1.27 2.41 15.17
C GLU A 360 1.53 3.28 16.39
N THR A 361 0.65 3.23 17.40
CA THR A 361 0.86 3.87 18.72
C THR A 361 1.01 5.40 18.70
N ILE A 362 0.32 6.08 17.78
CA ILE A 362 0.24 7.54 17.76
C ILE A 362 -0.85 7.98 18.74
N VAL A 363 -0.54 8.90 19.66
CA VAL A 363 -1.55 9.46 20.57
C VAL A 363 -2.20 10.67 19.92
N ASN A 364 -3.52 10.59 19.78
CA ASN A 364 -4.31 11.70 19.25
C ASN A 364 -4.25 12.93 20.18
N PRO A 365 -4.19 14.14 19.63
CA PRO A 365 -4.28 15.40 20.37
C PRO A 365 -5.68 15.60 20.97
N GLY A 366 -5.91 16.75 21.63
CA GLY A 366 -7.24 17.17 22.04
C GLY A 366 -8.17 17.41 20.84
N SER A 367 -9.47 17.53 21.08
CA SER A 367 -10.48 17.55 20.02
C SER A 367 -10.35 18.74 19.06
N SER A 368 -10.76 18.53 17.81
CA SER A 368 -10.86 19.54 16.76
C SER A 368 -12.13 20.33 16.76
N CYS A 369 -13.16 19.78 17.39
CA CYS A 369 -14.45 20.39 17.54
C CYS A 369 -15.03 20.03 18.90
N ASP A 370 -16.09 20.72 19.25
CA ASP A 370 -16.85 20.46 20.46
C ASP A 370 -17.95 19.42 20.22
N GLN A 371 -17.59 18.22 19.73
CA GLN A 371 -18.52 17.13 19.40
C GLN A 371 -18.00 15.78 19.91
N PHE A 372 -18.91 14.87 20.23
CA PHE A 372 -18.62 13.48 20.61
C PHE A 372 -18.72 12.49 19.43
N ILE A 373 -19.31 12.94 18.32
CA ILE A 373 -19.61 12.14 17.13
C ILE A 373 -18.88 12.76 15.94
N VAL A 374 -18.09 11.97 15.23
CA VAL A 374 -17.15 12.46 14.20
C VAL A 374 -17.88 13.08 13.01
N GLU A 375 -19.05 12.56 12.66
CA GLU A 375 -19.90 13.05 11.57
C GLU A 375 -20.42 14.47 11.81
N TYR A 376 -20.48 14.92 13.06
CA TYR A 376 -20.88 16.29 13.41
C TYR A 376 -19.69 17.25 13.53
N CYS A 377 -18.47 16.74 13.38
CA CYS A 377 -17.24 17.50 13.50
C CYS A 377 -16.88 18.16 12.16
N SER A 378 -17.37 19.38 11.94
CA SER A 378 -17.13 20.14 10.69
C SER A 378 -15.75 20.80 10.48
N PRO A 379 -14.83 20.97 11.46
CA PRO A 379 -13.55 21.61 11.16
C PRO A 379 -12.55 20.62 10.55
N THR A 380 -11.94 21.01 9.42
CA THR A 380 -10.71 20.41 8.91
C THR A 380 -9.58 20.66 9.91
N TRP A 381 -8.89 19.60 10.31
CA TRP A 381 -7.79 19.66 11.27
C TRP A 381 -6.51 20.27 10.66
N GLU A 382 -5.49 20.49 11.50
CA GLU A 382 -4.17 20.93 11.04
C GLU A 382 -3.61 19.95 10.00
N ASP A 383 -3.03 20.51 8.93
CA ASP A 383 -2.55 19.71 7.81
C ASP A 383 -1.28 18.92 8.17
N TYR A 384 -1.19 17.71 7.65
CA TYR A 384 0.06 16.97 7.58
C TYR A 384 0.88 17.39 6.36
N THR A 385 2.18 17.13 6.38
CA THR A 385 3.03 17.23 5.19
C THR A 385 3.61 15.87 4.84
N VAL A 386 3.50 15.46 3.57
CA VAL A 386 4.11 14.23 3.06
C VAL A 386 5.10 14.58 1.96
N LYS A 387 6.32 14.06 2.05
CA LYS A 387 7.41 14.30 1.09
C LYS A 387 8.02 13.00 0.61
N ILE A 388 8.37 12.95 -0.67
CA ILE A 388 9.18 11.90 -1.25
C ILE A 388 10.53 12.51 -1.62
N THR A 389 11.60 12.01 -1.02
CA THR A 389 12.96 12.53 -1.19
C THR A 389 13.93 11.43 -1.61
N ASP A 390 15.07 11.80 -2.19
CA ASP A 390 16.20 10.88 -2.35
C ASP A 390 16.94 10.63 -1.02
N SER A 391 18.00 9.84 -1.06
CA SER A 391 18.81 9.52 0.13
C SER A 391 19.51 10.74 0.75
N GLY A 392 19.63 11.85 0.01
CA GLY A 392 20.22 13.11 0.42
C GLY A 392 19.19 14.14 0.91
N GLY A 393 17.89 13.86 0.77
CA GLY A 393 16.80 14.76 1.14
C GLY A 393 16.32 15.68 0.02
N ASN A 394 16.81 15.52 -1.22
CA ASN A 394 16.31 16.28 -2.36
C ASN A 394 14.93 15.77 -2.78
N LEU A 395 14.03 16.66 -3.19
CA LEU A 395 12.61 16.33 -3.40
C LEU A 395 12.36 15.69 -4.76
N PHE A 396 11.54 14.64 -4.79
CA PHE A 396 10.80 14.24 -5.98
C PHE A 396 9.43 14.92 -5.99
N GLU A 397 8.65 14.64 -4.95
CA GLU A 397 7.26 15.07 -4.82
C GLU A 397 6.96 15.48 -3.38
N GLN A 398 6.06 16.45 -3.20
CA GLN A 398 5.54 16.79 -1.88
C GLN A 398 4.09 17.24 -1.92
N LEU A 399 3.38 17.01 -0.82
CA LEU A 399 2.09 17.61 -0.52
C LEU A 399 2.18 18.23 0.87
N THR A 400 2.12 19.56 0.93
CA THR A 400 2.30 20.34 2.18
C THR A 400 1.01 20.48 2.99
N THR A 401 -0.13 20.28 2.34
CA THR A 401 -1.47 20.41 2.92
C THR A 401 -2.22 19.10 2.72
N VAL A 402 -1.86 18.07 3.49
CA VAL A 402 -2.62 16.83 3.55
C VAL A 402 -3.69 16.99 4.62
N SER A 403 -4.95 17.06 4.19
CA SER A 403 -6.07 17.34 5.09
C SER A 403 -6.10 16.36 6.26
N GLY A 404 -6.13 16.92 7.46
CA GLY A 404 -6.26 16.13 8.68
C GLY A 404 -7.67 15.56 8.86
N THR A 405 -7.76 14.43 9.56
CA THR A 405 -9.05 13.85 9.98
C THR A 405 -9.56 14.55 11.24
N PRO A 406 -10.88 14.79 11.37
CA PRO A 406 -11.44 15.38 12.58
C PRO A 406 -11.18 14.51 13.81
N ILE A 407 -10.93 15.13 14.97
CA ILE A 407 -10.74 14.45 16.25
C ILE A 407 -11.84 14.90 17.20
N VAL A 408 -12.59 13.96 17.76
CA VAL A 408 -13.71 14.26 18.66
C VAL A 408 -13.34 14.08 20.13
N LYS A 409 -13.97 14.86 21.00
CA LYS A 409 -13.84 14.67 22.44
C LYS A 409 -14.54 13.37 22.85
N LYS A 410 -14.06 12.76 23.91
CA LYS A 410 -14.62 11.53 24.46
C LYS A 410 -15.47 11.82 25.71
N PRO A 411 -16.55 11.07 25.99
CA PRO A 411 -17.20 11.16 27.28
C PRO A 411 -16.23 10.77 28.40
N LEU A 412 -16.08 11.62 29.41
CA LEU A 412 -15.31 11.29 30.59
C LEU A 412 -16.02 10.16 31.35
N SER A 413 -15.29 9.08 31.65
CA SER A 413 -15.88 7.86 32.23
C SER A 413 -16.47 8.11 33.62
N TYR A 414 -15.83 8.98 34.39
CA TYR A 414 -16.36 9.49 35.65
C TYR A 414 -15.82 10.88 35.91
N GLY A 415 -16.67 11.77 36.40
CA GLY A 415 -16.26 13.08 36.91
C GLY A 415 -17.14 13.44 38.09
N ARG A 416 -16.55 14.02 39.13
CA ARG A 416 -17.27 14.50 40.30
C ARG A 416 -16.60 15.74 40.88
N VAL A 417 -17.40 16.69 41.32
CA VAL A 417 -16.95 17.80 42.16
C VAL A 417 -17.73 17.76 43.46
N ARG A 418 -17.03 17.68 44.59
CA ARG A 418 -17.63 17.54 45.92
C ARG A 418 -17.14 18.63 46.87
N PRO A 419 -17.98 19.64 47.19
CA PRO A 419 -17.71 20.57 48.28
C PRO A 419 -17.61 19.83 49.63
N LEU A 420 -16.70 20.26 50.50
CA LEU A 420 -16.53 19.68 51.84
C LEU A 420 -17.74 20.01 52.74
N LEU A 421 -18.14 21.28 52.80
CA LEU A 421 -19.34 21.74 53.49
C LEU A 421 -20.50 21.86 52.52
N LYS A 422 -21.72 21.67 53.05
CA LYS A 422 -22.98 21.69 52.29
C LYS A 422 -23.94 22.79 52.74
N THR A 423 -23.63 23.46 53.85
CA THR A 423 -24.43 24.58 54.36
C THR A 423 -24.48 25.68 53.31
N PRO A 424 -25.65 26.25 52.97
CA PRO A 424 -25.76 27.29 51.94
C PRO A 424 -24.90 28.51 52.22
N ASN A 425 -24.38 29.15 51.16
CA ASN A 425 -23.59 30.39 51.23
C ASN A 425 -22.37 30.29 52.18
N THR A 426 -21.76 29.12 52.28
CA THR A 426 -20.66 28.84 53.21
C THR A 426 -19.36 28.62 52.44
N LEU A 427 -18.30 29.28 52.90
CA LEU A 427 -16.95 29.11 52.36
C LEU A 427 -16.40 27.72 52.74
N THR A 428 -15.88 27.01 51.75
CA THR A 428 -15.43 25.61 51.84
C THR A 428 -14.34 25.32 50.81
N THR A 429 -13.77 24.12 50.88
CA THR A 429 -13.01 23.50 49.79
C THR A 429 -13.94 22.64 48.93
N ALA A 430 -13.51 22.28 47.72
CA ALA A 430 -14.13 21.25 46.90
C ALA A 430 -13.07 20.29 46.34
N THR A 431 -13.41 19.01 46.28
CA THR A 431 -12.57 17.96 45.70
C THR A 431 -13.12 17.55 44.35
N VAL A 432 -12.26 17.57 43.34
CA VAL A 432 -12.54 17.02 42.01
C VAL A 432 -12.02 15.60 41.98
N THR A 433 -12.84 14.65 41.53
CA THR A 433 -12.47 13.25 41.29
C THR A 433 -12.86 12.88 39.87
N LEU A 434 -11.99 12.19 39.13
CA LEU A 434 -12.27 11.75 37.77
C LEU A 434 -11.63 10.39 37.45
N ASP A 435 -12.26 9.69 36.52
CA ASP A 435 -11.70 8.51 35.86
C ASP A 435 -11.51 8.83 34.39
N THR A 436 -10.28 8.69 33.92
CA THR A 436 -9.89 8.96 32.53
C THR A 436 -9.44 7.67 31.87
N VAL A 437 -9.85 7.50 30.62
CA VAL A 437 -9.46 6.39 29.74
C VAL A 437 -8.58 6.88 28.60
N ALA A 438 -8.14 8.14 28.65
CA ALA A 438 -7.25 8.79 27.70
C ALA A 438 -6.00 9.30 28.42
N THR A 439 -4.91 9.49 27.68
CA THR A 439 -3.70 10.08 28.24
C THR A 439 -3.85 11.60 28.28
N ILE A 440 -3.62 12.21 29.45
CA ILE A 440 -3.51 13.68 29.58
C ILE A 440 -2.03 14.05 29.46
N PRO A 441 -1.61 14.74 28.39
CA PRO A 441 -0.19 15.00 28.16
C PRO A 441 0.39 15.95 29.21
N ALA A 442 1.70 15.87 29.43
CA ALA A 442 2.43 16.88 30.20
C ALA A 442 2.20 18.27 29.58
N GLY A 443 1.87 19.26 30.40
CA GLY A 443 1.46 20.58 29.96
C GLY A 443 -0.04 20.71 29.63
N GLY A 444 -0.80 19.61 29.58
CA GLY A 444 -2.26 19.58 29.50
C GLY A 444 -2.95 20.02 30.78
N PHE A 445 -4.28 19.96 30.82
CA PHE A 445 -5.07 20.52 31.91
C PHE A 445 -6.19 19.60 32.41
N ILE A 446 -6.57 19.77 33.67
CA ILE A 446 -7.83 19.28 34.22
C ILE A 446 -8.63 20.49 34.69
N GLU A 447 -9.82 20.69 34.11
CA GLU A 447 -10.71 21.81 34.39
C GLU A 447 -11.97 21.32 35.08
N ALA A 448 -12.39 22.00 36.15
CA ALA A 448 -13.68 21.84 36.77
C ALA A 448 -14.47 23.15 36.67
N VAL A 449 -15.69 23.08 36.16
CA VAL A 449 -16.65 24.19 36.05
C VAL A 449 -17.79 23.91 37.02
N LEU A 450 -18.09 24.89 37.86
CA LEU A 450 -19.14 24.85 38.86
C LEU A 450 -20.43 25.48 38.28
N PRO A 451 -21.61 24.97 38.62
CA PRO A 451 -22.88 25.51 38.15
C PRO A 451 -23.18 26.88 38.78
N ALA A 452 -24.17 27.56 38.22
CA ALA A 452 -24.63 28.86 38.72
C ALA A 452 -25.00 28.80 40.21
N GLY A 453 -24.63 29.85 40.96
CA GLY A 453 -24.86 29.95 42.40
C GLY A 453 -23.64 29.55 43.24
N TYR A 454 -22.78 28.68 42.74
CA TYR A 454 -21.44 28.52 43.33
C TYR A 454 -20.57 29.73 42.99
N SER A 455 -19.60 30.02 43.84
CA SER A 455 -18.53 30.97 43.50
C SER A 455 -17.18 30.49 44.00
N ILE A 456 -16.13 30.82 43.24
CA ILE A 456 -14.74 30.65 43.65
C ILE A 456 -14.19 32.04 43.98
N GLY A 457 -13.66 32.19 45.19
CA GLY A 457 -13.07 33.44 45.67
C GLY A 457 -11.85 33.86 44.83
N ALA A 458 -11.53 35.15 44.87
CA ALA A 458 -10.41 35.70 44.11
C ALA A 458 -9.07 35.00 44.44
N ALA A 459 -8.21 34.90 43.43
CA ALA A 459 -6.88 34.31 43.53
C ALA A 459 -6.05 34.91 44.69
N PRO A 460 -5.15 34.14 45.33
CA PRO A 460 -4.72 32.80 44.92
C PRO A 460 -5.65 31.69 45.44
N VAL A 461 -6.07 30.79 44.55
CA VAL A 461 -6.72 29.52 44.91
C VAL A 461 -5.61 28.48 45.15
N ILE A 462 -5.70 27.72 46.22
CA ILE A 462 -4.71 26.71 46.59
C ILE A 462 -5.17 25.35 46.09
N ILE A 463 -4.29 24.65 45.35
CA ILE A 463 -4.47 23.26 44.97
C ILE A 463 -3.77 22.36 45.99
N SER A 464 -4.44 21.32 46.44
CA SER A 464 -3.97 20.35 47.43
C SER A 464 -4.46 18.95 47.11
N SER A 465 -3.97 17.94 47.85
CA SER A 465 -4.49 16.56 47.79
C SER A 465 -4.49 15.93 46.39
N LEU A 466 -3.40 16.13 45.63
CA LEU A 466 -3.21 15.47 44.34
C LEU A 466 -3.09 13.95 44.53
N ALA A 467 -4.00 13.18 43.96
CA ALA A 467 -3.94 11.72 43.93
C ALA A 467 -4.00 11.22 42.49
N GLY A 468 -3.08 10.32 42.13
CA GLY A 468 -2.95 9.78 40.77
C GLY A 468 -2.49 10.80 39.70
N ILE A 469 -2.34 12.07 40.06
CA ILE A 469 -1.85 13.14 39.19
C ILE A 469 -0.36 13.37 39.51
N PRO A 470 0.60 13.20 38.57
CA PRO A 470 2.03 13.22 38.86
C PRO A 470 2.50 14.52 39.55
N SER A 471 2.13 15.65 38.96
CA SER A 471 2.33 16.99 39.51
C SER A 471 1.40 17.95 38.77
N ALA A 472 0.82 18.90 39.48
CA ALA A 472 0.01 19.94 38.85
C ALA A 472 0.08 21.25 39.62
N THR A 473 -0.07 22.36 38.90
CA THR A 473 -0.17 23.71 39.47
C THR A 473 -1.46 24.37 39.04
N LEU A 474 -1.96 25.32 39.83
CA LEU A 474 -3.08 26.16 39.38
C LEU A 474 -2.68 26.84 38.07
N SER A 475 -3.50 26.68 37.04
CA SER A 475 -3.36 27.35 35.76
C SER A 475 -4.21 28.61 35.72
N THR A 476 -5.52 28.44 35.94
CA THR A 476 -6.50 29.52 35.93
C THR A 476 -7.57 29.27 36.99
N SER A 477 -8.10 30.34 37.56
CA SER A 477 -9.30 30.31 38.38
C SER A 477 -10.18 31.50 38.02
N THR A 478 -11.42 31.24 37.63
CA THR A 478 -12.47 32.25 37.45
C THR A 478 -13.44 32.19 38.62
N SER A 479 -14.51 32.99 38.61
CA SER A 479 -15.56 32.89 39.63
C SER A 479 -16.34 31.57 39.58
N SER A 480 -16.26 30.81 38.49
CA SER A 480 -17.03 29.57 38.29
C SER A 480 -16.22 28.40 37.75
N SER A 481 -14.90 28.54 37.54
CA SER A 481 -14.06 27.44 37.07
C SER A 481 -12.67 27.46 37.69
N VAL A 482 -12.10 26.27 37.88
CA VAL A 482 -10.70 26.07 38.27
C VAL A 482 -10.07 25.14 37.26
N SER A 483 -8.86 25.46 36.82
CA SER A 483 -8.07 24.62 35.92
C SER A 483 -6.67 24.44 36.48
N ILE A 484 -6.23 23.18 36.55
CA ILE A 484 -4.86 22.82 36.92
C ILE A 484 -4.08 22.39 35.68
N LYS A 485 -2.80 22.78 35.60
CA LYS A 485 -1.88 22.37 34.53
C LYS A 485 -1.03 21.20 35.01
N ILE A 486 -0.99 20.13 34.22
CA ILE A 486 -0.16 18.95 34.46
C ILE A 486 1.31 19.27 34.17
N ALA A 487 2.21 18.81 35.03
CA ALA A 487 3.66 19.03 34.91
C ALA A 487 4.46 17.73 35.13
N GLY A 488 5.71 17.72 34.66
CA GLY A 488 6.66 16.62 34.87
C GLY A 488 6.49 15.44 33.91
N ALA A 489 5.30 14.81 33.89
CA ALA A 489 5.02 13.64 33.07
C ALA A 489 3.54 13.59 32.62
N ASN A 490 3.24 12.74 31.64
CA ASN A 490 1.87 12.46 31.20
C ASN A 490 1.08 11.81 32.35
N THR A 491 -0.20 12.15 32.48
CA THR A 491 -1.14 11.42 33.35
C THR A 491 -1.77 10.32 32.51
N LEU A 492 -1.46 9.06 32.86
CA LEU A 492 -1.96 7.88 32.15
C LEU A 492 -3.43 7.58 32.49
N PRO A 493 -4.13 6.78 31.66
CA PRO A 493 -5.47 6.28 31.98
C PRO A 493 -5.54 5.65 33.38
N ALA A 494 -6.42 6.16 34.22
CA ALA A 494 -6.54 5.77 35.62
C ALA A 494 -7.90 6.16 36.21
N THR A 495 -8.30 5.44 37.26
CA THR A 495 -9.48 5.73 38.07
C THR A 495 -9.09 6.44 39.37
N GLY A 496 -9.96 7.30 39.89
CA GLY A 496 -9.79 7.95 41.19
C GLY A 496 -8.76 9.09 41.18
N LEU A 497 -8.44 9.65 40.01
CA LEU A 497 -7.61 10.85 39.93
C LEU A 497 -8.33 11.96 40.70
N SER A 498 -7.62 12.69 41.56
CA SER A 498 -8.26 13.76 42.32
C SER A 498 -7.35 14.90 42.72
N PHE A 499 -7.97 16.06 42.93
CA PHE A 499 -7.34 17.24 43.52
C PHE A 499 -8.38 18.04 44.30
N THR A 500 -7.95 18.75 45.33
CA THR A 500 -8.80 19.63 46.14
C THR A 500 -8.40 21.08 45.91
N PHE A 501 -9.38 21.97 45.79
CA PHE A 501 -9.16 23.41 45.71
C PHE A 501 -9.99 24.15 46.76
N ASP A 502 -9.48 25.30 47.22
CA ASP A 502 -10.09 26.10 48.26
C ASP A 502 -10.97 27.24 47.71
N LYS A 503 -11.49 28.07 48.62
CA LYS A 503 -12.27 29.28 48.32
C LYS A 503 -13.57 29.05 47.55
N VAL A 504 -14.18 27.88 47.67
CA VAL A 504 -15.50 27.60 47.10
C VAL A 504 -16.57 28.08 48.06
N THR A 505 -17.49 28.92 47.62
CA THR A 505 -18.72 29.23 48.37
C THR A 505 -19.85 28.37 47.82
N THR A 506 -20.48 27.58 48.69
CA THR A 506 -21.66 26.78 48.36
C THR A 506 -22.84 27.68 47.94
N PRO A 507 -23.74 27.18 47.09
CA PRO A 507 -24.82 27.98 46.54
C PRO A 507 -25.95 28.21 47.55
N PRO A 508 -26.88 29.12 47.23
CA PRO A 508 -28.19 29.16 47.88
C PRO A 508 -28.98 27.85 47.64
N ASN A 509 -29.93 27.54 48.53
CA ASN A 509 -30.81 26.35 48.46
C ASN A 509 -31.62 26.21 47.14
N SER A 510 -31.69 27.24 46.32
CA SER A 510 -32.45 27.29 45.07
C SER A 510 -31.60 27.13 43.81
N ALA A 511 -30.29 26.92 43.93
CA ALA A 511 -29.42 26.80 42.77
C ALA A 511 -29.64 25.49 42.01
N THR A 512 -29.52 25.55 40.69
CA THR A 512 -29.64 24.40 39.78
C THR A 512 -28.49 24.42 38.78
N GLY A 513 -28.08 23.24 38.33
CA GLY A 513 -27.04 23.06 37.32
C GLY A 513 -26.14 21.87 37.61
N ASN A 514 -25.29 21.55 36.63
CA ASN A 514 -24.37 20.41 36.68
C ASN A 514 -22.93 20.92 36.82
N PHE A 515 -22.09 20.15 37.51
CA PHE A 515 -20.65 20.34 37.39
C PHE A 515 -20.17 19.77 36.05
N ILE A 516 -19.12 20.38 35.49
CA ILE A 516 -18.45 19.88 34.29
C ILE A 516 -16.98 19.67 34.63
N VAL A 517 -16.47 18.47 34.40
CA VAL A 517 -15.04 18.16 34.46
C VAL A 517 -14.53 17.87 33.05
N ARG A 518 -13.41 18.49 32.68
CA ARG A 518 -12.73 18.29 31.40
C ARG A 518 -11.28 17.92 31.61
N THR A 519 -10.78 17.02 30.78
CA THR A 519 -9.34 16.85 30.54
C THR A 519 -9.00 17.57 29.24
N LYS A 520 -7.83 18.21 29.15
CA LYS A 520 -7.43 19.00 27.98
C LYS A 520 -5.97 18.73 27.61
N ASP A 521 -5.66 18.84 26.32
CA ASP A 521 -4.29 18.77 25.81
C ASP A 521 -3.48 20.03 26.17
N ALA A 522 -2.18 20.03 25.85
CA ALA A 522 -1.30 21.16 26.12
C ALA A 522 -1.66 22.44 25.35
N GLY A 523 -2.45 22.31 24.27
CA GLY A 523 -3.03 23.42 23.52
C GLY A 523 -4.35 23.94 24.09
N GLY A 524 -4.89 23.30 25.14
CA GLY A 524 -6.17 23.66 25.77
C GLY A 524 -7.41 23.06 25.12
N ASN A 525 -7.26 22.13 24.17
CA ASN A 525 -8.37 21.46 23.50
C ASN A 525 -8.86 20.27 24.33
N THR A 526 -10.17 20.04 24.35
CA THR A 526 -10.79 19.02 25.22
C THR A 526 -10.43 17.60 24.76
N ILE A 527 -9.95 16.78 25.68
CA ILE A 527 -9.73 15.35 25.47
C ILE A 527 -10.99 14.59 25.88
N GLU A 528 -11.40 14.73 27.15
CA GLU A 528 -12.64 14.20 27.68
C GLU A 528 -13.48 15.28 28.35
N GLU A 529 -14.80 15.09 28.36
CA GLU A 529 -15.75 15.93 29.07
C GLU A 529 -16.83 15.10 29.76
N SER A 530 -17.14 15.43 31.01
CA SER A 530 -18.28 14.83 31.72
C SER A 530 -19.61 15.37 31.18
N THR A 531 -20.53 14.50 30.81
CA THR A 531 -21.82 14.90 30.21
C THR A 531 -22.87 15.32 31.24
N THR A 532 -22.86 14.80 32.48
CA THR A 532 -23.73 15.25 33.59
C THR A 532 -23.21 14.76 34.95
N ILE A 533 -22.69 15.66 35.80
CA ILE A 533 -22.27 15.31 37.18
C ILE A 533 -23.37 15.71 38.16
N GLY A 534 -23.96 14.72 38.83
CA GLY A 534 -25.09 14.85 39.75
C GLY A 534 -24.86 15.83 40.90
N GLY A 535 -25.93 16.53 41.28
CA GLY A 535 -25.98 17.43 42.41
C GLY A 535 -26.49 16.78 43.70
N GLU A 536 -26.53 17.57 44.79
CA GLU A 536 -26.77 17.14 46.18
C GLU A 536 -28.05 16.32 46.43
N GLY A 537 -29.10 16.46 45.60
CA GLY A 537 -30.37 15.74 45.73
C GLY A 537 -30.31 14.22 45.47
N CYS A 538 -29.22 13.74 44.87
CA CYS A 538 -29.10 12.35 44.42
C CYS A 538 -28.73 11.36 45.54
N THR A 539 -28.25 11.87 46.67
CA THR A 539 -27.87 11.04 47.83
C THR A 539 -29.04 10.22 48.37
N TYR A 540 -30.29 10.73 48.27
CA TYR A 540 -31.49 10.06 48.79
C TYR A 540 -32.01 8.94 47.87
N ILE A 541 -31.47 8.81 46.67
CA ILE A 541 -31.79 7.79 45.67
C ILE A 541 -30.52 7.06 45.23
N ASN A 542 -29.65 6.79 46.21
CA ASN A 542 -28.37 6.08 46.04
C ASN A 542 -27.49 6.61 44.89
N ASP A 543 -27.54 7.92 44.62
CA ASP A 543 -26.83 8.57 43.51
C ASP A 543 -27.10 7.89 42.15
N CYS A 544 -28.36 7.47 41.91
CA CYS A 544 -28.75 6.69 40.74
C CYS A 544 -27.91 5.42 40.54
N SER A 545 -27.32 4.91 41.62
CA SER A 545 -26.43 3.75 41.65
C SER A 545 -25.30 3.80 40.62
N GLY A 546 -24.96 5.00 40.11
CA GLY A 546 -24.00 5.18 39.01
C GLY A 546 -24.52 4.82 37.60
N HIS A 547 -25.81 4.56 37.44
CA HIS A 547 -26.48 4.12 36.20
C HIS A 547 -27.58 5.09 35.76
N GLY A 548 -27.39 6.38 36.05
CA GLY A 548 -28.35 7.39 35.67
C GLY A 548 -27.92 8.78 36.10
N THR A 549 -28.69 9.76 35.64
CA THR A 549 -28.51 11.16 35.99
C THR A 549 -29.58 11.61 36.96
N CYS A 550 -29.20 12.46 37.91
CA CYS A 550 -30.14 13.11 38.79
C CYS A 550 -29.75 14.58 38.98
N THR A 551 -30.75 15.44 38.99
CA THR A 551 -30.59 16.89 39.17
C THR A 551 -30.93 17.30 40.60
N LEU A 552 -30.39 18.45 41.05
CA LEU A 552 -30.54 19.01 42.41
C LEU A 552 -31.99 19.02 42.95
N LEU A 553 -33.00 19.12 42.08
CA LEU A 553 -34.42 19.20 42.47
C LEU A 553 -35.26 17.98 42.12
N SER A 554 -34.79 17.10 41.24
CA SER A 554 -35.63 16.03 40.66
C SER A 554 -36.10 14.98 41.67
N LYS A 555 -35.30 14.68 42.72
CA LYS A 555 -35.51 13.54 43.64
C LYS A 555 -35.82 12.20 42.92
N VAL A 556 -35.51 12.12 41.62
CA VAL A 556 -35.83 11.01 40.71
C VAL A 556 -34.63 10.84 39.78
N CYS A 557 -34.23 9.60 39.55
CA CYS A 557 -33.20 9.30 38.57
C CYS A 557 -33.78 9.18 37.17
N ILE A 558 -33.06 9.72 36.19
CA ILE A 558 -33.22 9.37 34.78
C ILE A 558 -32.13 8.34 34.49
N CYS A 559 -32.53 7.06 34.50
CA CYS A 559 -31.61 5.94 34.33
C CYS A 559 -31.10 5.81 32.89
N ASP A 560 -29.91 5.22 32.76
CA ASP A 560 -29.33 4.83 31.48
C ASP A 560 -30.07 3.62 30.89
N THR A 561 -29.97 3.45 29.57
CA THR A 561 -30.59 2.31 28.86
C THR A 561 -30.13 0.98 29.45
N GLY A 562 -31.06 0.08 29.71
CA GLY A 562 -30.81 -1.20 30.36
C GLY A 562 -30.77 -1.14 31.90
N TRP A 563 -31.01 0.02 32.50
CA TRP A 563 -31.11 0.23 33.95
C TRP A 563 -32.44 0.88 34.38
N GLY A 564 -33.41 0.96 33.47
CA GLY A 564 -34.70 1.58 33.73
C GLY A 564 -34.88 2.93 33.04
N ALA A 565 -34.22 3.16 31.90
CA ALA A 565 -34.43 4.35 31.10
C ALA A 565 -35.91 4.50 30.69
N PRO A 566 -36.38 5.73 30.37
CA PRO A 566 -37.72 5.94 29.85
C PRO A 566 -38.02 5.09 28.60
N THR A 567 -37.00 4.80 27.79
CA THR A 567 -37.08 3.98 26.57
C THR A 567 -37.09 2.47 26.83
N ASP A 568 -36.66 2.01 28.00
CA ASP A 568 -36.67 0.59 28.33
C ASP A 568 -38.12 0.10 28.47
N ILE A 569 -38.44 -1.11 28.00
CA ILE A 569 -39.78 -1.68 28.14
C ILE A 569 -39.75 -2.79 29.18
N ALA A 570 -40.21 -2.48 30.39
CA ALA A 570 -40.30 -3.41 31.50
C ALA A 570 -41.40 -2.99 32.49
N ASP A 571 -42.01 -3.97 33.14
CA ASP A 571 -43.05 -3.76 34.14
C ASP A 571 -42.53 -3.11 35.41
N TYR A 572 -41.24 -3.31 35.72
CA TYR A 572 -40.57 -2.72 36.87
C TYR A 572 -39.24 -2.09 36.47
N LYS A 573 -39.00 -0.86 36.94
CA LYS A 573 -37.76 -0.11 36.76
C LYS A 573 -37.36 0.45 38.13
N SER A 574 -36.12 0.20 38.58
CA SER A 574 -35.70 0.70 39.89
C SER A 574 -35.61 2.23 39.89
N PRO A 575 -36.22 2.93 40.87
CA PRO A 575 -36.17 4.39 40.95
C PRO A 575 -34.77 4.99 41.13
N ASP A 576 -33.80 4.18 41.58
CA ASP A 576 -32.40 4.54 41.83
C ASP A 576 -31.44 3.89 40.81
N CYS A 577 -31.96 3.33 39.72
CA CYS A 577 -31.20 2.64 38.68
C CYS A 577 -30.30 1.50 39.18
N SER A 578 -30.61 0.90 40.33
CA SER A 578 -29.79 -0.18 40.92
C SER A 578 -29.98 -1.54 40.26
N THR A 579 -31.01 -1.72 39.43
CA THR A 579 -31.35 -3.01 38.82
C THR A 579 -31.40 -2.92 37.30
N ARG A 580 -30.94 -3.96 36.63
CA ARG A 580 -31.01 -4.07 35.17
C ARG A 580 -32.44 -4.26 34.66
N VAL A 581 -32.67 -3.77 33.46
CA VAL A 581 -33.81 -4.11 32.60
C VAL A 581 -33.31 -5.03 31.48
N CYS A 582 -34.07 -6.09 31.21
CA CYS A 582 -33.74 -7.04 30.18
C CYS A 582 -34.29 -6.61 28.81
N PRO A 583 -33.76 -7.18 27.71
CA PRO A 583 -34.31 -6.94 26.39
C PRO A 583 -35.81 -7.27 26.32
N SER A 584 -36.53 -6.44 25.55
CA SER A 584 -37.94 -6.64 25.25
C SER A 584 -38.12 -6.96 23.77
N ASP A 585 -39.18 -7.73 23.49
CA ASP A 585 -39.67 -8.03 22.15
C ASP A 585 -41.18 -8.29 22.29
N TYR A 586 -41.87 -8.57 21.18
CA TYR A 586 -43.30 -8.78 21.17
C TYR A 586 -43.70 -9.96 22.07
N ALA A 587 -44.81 -9.79 22.79
CA ALA A 587 -45.32 -10.78 23.71
C ALA A 587 -45.79 -12.05 22.97
N TRP A 588 -45.40 -13.22 23.48
CA TRP A 588 -45.98 -14.51 23.05
C TRP A 588 -47.46 -14.65 23.40
N SER A 589 -47.96 -13.85 24.32
CA SER A 589 -49.37 -13.81 24.69
C SER A 589 -49.69 -12.38 25.10
N SER A 590 -50.49 -11.68 24.32
CA SER A 590 -51.04 -10.37 24.65
C SER A 590 -52.57 -10.43 24.63
N ILE A 591 -53.21 -9.47 25.29
CA ILE A 591 -54.64 -9.25 25.14
C ILE A 591 -54.87 -8.80 23.68
N PRO A 592 -55.72 -9.49 22.89
CA PRO A 592 -56.00 -9.08 21.52
C PRO A 592 -56.52 -7.65 21.46
N THR A 593 -55.94 -6.85 20.58
CA THR A 593 -56.31 -5.44 20.40
C THR A 593 -57.48 -5.30 19.42
N ASP A 594 -57.64 -6.25 18.50
CA ASP A 594 -58.74 -6.34 17.54
C ASP A 594 -59.08 -7.81 17.19
N ALA A 595 -60.17 -8.02 16.44
CA ALA A 595 -60.61 -9.37 16.03
C ALA A 595 -59.56 -10.17 15.22
N THR A 596 -58.58 -9.49 14.62
CA THR A 596 -57.50 -10.10 13.81
C THR A 596 -56.10 -9.71 14.29
N THR A 597 -55.95 -9.06 15.45
CA THR A 597 -54.66 -8.52 15.90
C THR A 597 -54.35 -8.95 17.33
N ALA A 598 -53.21 -9.63 17.50
CA ALA A 598 -52.61 -10.03 18.76
C ALA A 598 -51.09 -10.12 18.60
N HIS A 599 -50.34 -10.31 19.69
CA HIS A 599 -48.86 -10.38 19.68
C HIS A 599 -48.16 -9.09 19.21
N ASP A 600 -48.79 -7.95 19.42
CA ASP A 600 -48.40 -6.62 18.91
C ASP A 600 -47.81 -5.68 19.99
N VAL A 601 -47.70 -6.16 21.24
CA VAL A 601 -47.18 -5.39 22.38
C VAL A 601 -45.79 -5.89 22.76
N LEU A 602 -44.83 -4.95 22.90
CA LEU A 602 -43.49 -5.23 23.43
C LEU A 602 -43.55 -5.44 24.94
N VAL A 603 -42.93 -6.51 25.42
CA VAL A 603 -42.80 -6.81 26.85
C VAL A 603 -41.39 -7.35 27.14
N GLU A 604 -40.92 -7.12 28.36
CA GLU A 604 -39.63 -7.65 28.83
C GLU A 604 -39.60 -9.18 28.71
N CYS A 605 -38.53 -9.71 28.13
CA CYS A 605 -38.37 -11.15 27.88
C CYS A 605 -39.54 -11.80 27.11
N SER A 606 -40.24 -11.04 26.25
CA SER A 606 -41.39 -11.50 25.44
C SER A 606 -42.50 -12.18 26.25
N GLY A 607 -42.53 -12.00 27.58
CA GLY A 607 -43.43 -12.69 28.49
C GLY A 607 -43.16 -14.20 28.63
N LYS A 608 -42.01 -14.69 28.12
CA LYS A 608 -41.59 -16.11 28.18
C LYS A 608 -40.22 -16.30 28.83
N GLY A 609 -39.84 -15.39 29.70
CA GLY A 609 -38.68 -15.54 30.55
C GLY A 609 -38.77 -14.70 31.80
N VAL A 610 -37.82 -14.92 32.71
CA VAL A 610 -37.63 -14.10 33.90
C VAL A 610 -36.38 -13.26 33.69
N CYS A 611 -36.52 -11.95 33.86
CA CYS A 611 -35.38 -11.05 33.80
C CYS A 611 -34.49 -11.23 35.04
N ASP A 612 -33.21 -11.58 34.83
CA ASP A 612 -32.20 -11.44 35.88
C ASP A 612 -31.79 -9.98 36.01
N ARG A 613 -32.25 -9.36 37.11
CA ARG A 613 -32.03 -7.96 37.44
C ARG A 613 -30.57 -7.59 37.73
N ASN A 614 -29.66 -8.56 37.89
CA ASN A 614 -28.23 -8.28 38.05
C ASN A 614 -27.49 -8.25 36.72
N SER A 615 -27.79 -9.18 35.82
CA SER A 615 -27.10 -9.30 34.53
C SER A 615 -27.80 -8.55 33.38
N GLY A 616 -29.10 -8.29 33.50
CA GLY A 616 -29.93 -7.74 32.41
C GLY A 616 -30.18 -8.76 31.31
N THR A 617 -30.11 -10.05 31.62
CA THR A 617 -30.35 -11.14 30.67
C THR A 617 -31.63 -11.89 31.01
N CYS A 618 -32.36 -12.31 29.98
CA CYS A 618 -33.58 -13.09 30.14
C CYS A 618 -33.24 -14.57 30.36
N SER A 619 -33.71 -15.15 31.47
CA SER A 619 -33.75 -16.60 31.65
C SER A 619 -35.04 -17.13 31.04
N CYS A 620 -34.95 -17.69 29.84
CA CYS A 620 -36.10 -18.14 29.08
C CYS A 620 -36.72 -19.41 29.68
N PHE A 621 -38.04 -19.51 29.60
CA PHE A 621 -38.75 -20.73 29.94
C PHE A 621 -38.44 -21.85 28.94
N PRO A 622 -38.55 -23.13 29.34
CA PRO A 622 -38.24 -24.25 28.45
C PRO A 622 -38.92 -24.15 27.09
N GLY A 623 -38.13 -24.34 26.03
CA GLY A 623 -38.59 -24.22 24.64
C GLY A 623 -38.52 -22.81 24.04
N PHE A 624 -38.20 -21.78 24.82
CA PHE A 624 -38.01 -20.41 24.34
C PHE A 624 -36.54 -19.99 24.43
N GLU A 625 -36.10 -19.19 23.47
CA GLU A 625 -34.72 -18.73 23.34
C GLU A 625 -34.62 -17.34 22.67
N GLY A 626 -33.40 -16.87 22.52
CA GLY A 626 -33.09 -15.51 22.06
C GLY A 626 -32.93 -14.52 23.22
N ALA A 627 -32.34 -13.36 22.94
CA ALA A 627 -31.99 -12.36 23.96
C ALA A 627 -33.20 -11.85 24.78
N ALA A 628 -34.39 -11.92 24.21
CA ALA A 628 -35.66 -11.56 24.84
C ALA A 628 -36.63 -12.76 24.92
N CYS A 629 -36.16 -14.01 24.79
CA CYS A 629 -37.04 -15.20 24.74
C CYS A 629 -38.12 -15.12 23.64
N GLN A 630 -37.80 -14.43 22.56
CA GLN A 630 -38.74 -14.09 21.49
C GLN A 630 -38.92 -15.21 20.46
N ARG A 631 -38.10 -16.27 20.54
CA ARG A 631 -38.12 -17.42 19.64
C ARG A 631 -38.50 -18.67 20.39
N MET A 632 -39.28 -19.54 19.76
CA MET A 632 -39.45 -20.92 20.19
C MET A 632 -38.40 -21.73 19.44
N GLY A 633 -37.38 -22.15 20.15
CA GLY A 633 -36.22 -22.83 19.58
C GLY A 633 -36.55 -24.25 19.14
N CYS A 634 -35.62 -24.84 18.40
CA CYS A 634 -35.74 -26.23 18.00
C CYS A 634 -35.52 -27.18 19.18
N SER A 635 -36.32 -28.25 19.24
CA SER A 635 -36.13 -29.29 20.27
C SER A 635 -34.75 -29.93 20.14
N ASN A 636 -34.01 -30.02 21.24
CA ASN A 636 -32.66 -30.59 21.33
C ASN A 636 -31.68 -30.08 20.25
N ASP A 637 -31.85 -28.85 19.76
CA ASP A 637 -31.03 -28.28 18.67
C ASP A 637 -30.99 -29.19 17.43
N CYS A 638 -32.11 -29.84 17.12
CA CYS A 638 -32.22 -30.83 16.04
C CYS A 638 -31.23 -32.00 16.18
N SER A 639 -30.83 -32.32 17.42
CA SER A 639 -29.91 -33.40 17.80
C SER A 639 -28.58 -33.40 17.05
N ASP A 640 -28.14 -32.23 16.58
CA ASP A 640 -26.99 -32.08 15.65
C ASP A 640 -27.12 -32.91 14.36
N GLN A 641 -28.33 -33.27 13.95
CA GLN A 641 -28.66 -34.06 12.75
C GLN A 641 -29.75 -33.37 11.90
N GLY A 642 -29.80 -32.05 11.96
CA GLY A 642 -30.74 -31.26 11.20
C GLY A 642 -30.48 -29.77 11.33
N THR A 643 -31.13 -29.01 10.46
CA THR A 643 -31.09 -27.55 10.48
C THR A 643 -32.34 -27.01 11.17
N CYS A 644 -32.14 -26.14 12.16
CA CYS A 644 -33.22 -25.41 12.80
C CYS A 644 -33.66 -24.25 11.91
N LEU A 645 -34.88 -24.31 11.38
CA LEU A 645 -35.43 -23.32 10.46
C LEU A 645 -36.69 -22.69 11.05
N SER A 646 -36.93 -21.41 10.74
CA SER A 646 -38.22 -20.79 11.06
C SER A 646 -39.35 -21.46 10.27
N MET A 647 -40.61 -21.26 10.68
CA MET A 647 -41.74 -21.75 9.89
C MET A 647 -41.77 -21.17 8.47
N SER A 648 -41.35 -19.91 8.29
CA SER A 648 -41.28 -19.27 6.98
C SER A 648 -40.23 -19.91 6.07
N GLU A 649 -39.06 -20.23 6.61
CA GLU A 649 -37.97 -20.90 5.91
C GLU A 649 -38.32 -22.36 5.60
N MET A 650 -38.91 -23.06 6.58
CA MET A 650 -39.36 -24.45 6.43
C MET A 650 -40.44 -24.58 5.36
N ALA A 651 -41.38 -23.63 5.26
CA ALA A 651 -42.41 -23.62 4.22
C ALA A 651 -41.81 -23.57 2.79
N ALA A 652 -40.64 -22.96 2.63
CA ALA A 652 -39.93 -22.87 1.36
C ALA A 652 -38.95 -24.04 1.12
N ALA A 653 -38.63 -24.82 2.16
CA ALA A 653 -37.66 -25.90 2.09
C ALA A 653 -38.22 -27.14 1.37
N LYS A 654 -37.52 -27.61 0.34
CA LYS A 654 -37.94 -28.77 -0.47
C LYS A 654 -37.81 -30.11 0.25
N ASN A 655 -36.99 -30.17 1.29
CA ASN A 655 -36.70 -31.35 2.10
C ASN A 655 -37.40 -31.33 3.47
N ALA A 656 -38.19 -30.29 3.78
CA ALA A 656 -39.03 -30.31 4.96
C ALA A 656 -40.13 -31.37 4.81
N LEU A 657 -40.39 -32.11 5.88
CA LEU A 657 -41.39 -33.17 5.89
C LEU A 657 -42.75 -32.66 6.41
N PRO A 658 -43.88 -33.06 5.80
CA PRO A 658 -43.96 -33.90 4.60
C PRO A 658 -43.52 -33.15 3.33
N ILE A 659 -42.83 -33.85 2.41
CA ILE A 659 -42.36 -33.25 1.15
C ILE A 659 -43.56 -32.72 0.38
N SER A 660 -43.58 -31.40 0.19
CA SER A 660 -44.67 -30.66 -0.43
C SER A 660 -44.11 -29.56 -1.35
N PRO A 661 -44.92 -29.00 -2.26
CA PRO A 661 -44.48 -27.85 -3.05
C PRO A 661 -44.05 -26.71 -2.11
N PRO A 662 -42.91 -26.04 -2.36
CA PRO A 662 -42.54 -24.85 -1.60
C PRO A 662 -43.67 -23.84 -1.57
N THR A 663 -44.01 -23.39 -0.37
CA THR A 663 -45.00 -22.35 -0.12
C THR A 663 -44.32 -21.17 0.55
N THR A 664 -45.02 -20.04 0.61
CA THR A 664 -44.54 -18.85 1.31
C THR A 664 -45.58 -18.42 2.32
N TYR A 665 -45.14 -18.04 3.51
CA TYR A 665 -45.96 -17.31 4.46
C TYR A 665 -46.44 -16.00 3.82
N GLY A 666 -47.76 -15.76 3.84
CA GLY A 666 -48.39 -14.58 3.22
C GLY A 666 -48.84 -13.54 4.25
N GLY A 667 -48.47 -12.28 4.04
CA GLY A 667 -48.82 -11.16 4.92
C GLY A 667 -47.72 -10.76 5.90
N GLY A 668 -47.96 -9.71 6.68
CA GLY A 668 -46.96 -9.17 7.61
C GLY A 668 -46.90 -9.95 8.92
N GLN A 669 -45.71 -9.95 9.55
CA GLN A 669 -45.42 -10.55 10.87
C GLN A 669 -46.40 -10.10 11.98
N PHE A 670 -47.16 -9.02 11.76
CA PHE A 670 -48.10 -8.44 12.73
C PHE A 670 -49.56 -8.39 12.24
N SER A 671 -49.88 -9.04 11.12
CA SER A 671 -51.25 -9.09 10.58
C SER A 671 -51.82 -10.50 10.49
N SER A 672 -51.08 -11.45 9.90
CA SER A 672 -51.64 -12.78 9.56
C SER A 672 -50.68 -13.94 9.79
N THR A 673 -49.42 -13.66 10.12
CA THR A 673 -48.32 -14.63 10.10
C THR A 673 -47.29 -14.36 11.21
N TRP A 674 -47.76 -14.19 12.45
CA TRP A 674 -46.90 -13.85 13.60
C TRP A 674 -45.89 -14.95 13.96
N ASP A 675 -46.24 -16.20 13.67
CA ASP A 675 -45.46 -17.41 13.92
C ASP A 675 -44.30 -17.59 12.94
N ALA A 676 -44.37 -16.96 11.77
CA ALA A 676 -43.49 -17.16 10.61
C ALA A 676 -42.00 -17.18 10.98
N ASP A 677 -41.55 -16.18 11.75
CA ASP A 677 -40.14 -15.99 12.12
C ASP A 677 -39.92 -16.10 13.64
N ARG A 678 -40.89 -16.67 14.36
CA ARG A 678 -40.87 -16.81 15.82
C ARG A 678 -40.90 -18.25 16.29
N ILE A 679 -41.53 -19.14 15.52
CA ILE A 679 -41.55 -20.57 15.77
C ILE A 679 -40.55 -21.25 14.84
N PHE A 680 -39.71 -22.09 15.41
CA PHE A 680 -38.70 -22.84 14.68
C PHE A 680 -38.98 -24.35 14.80
N GLY A 681 -38.53 -25.08 13.79
CA GLY A 681 -38.59 -26.53 13.76
C GLY A 681 -37.43 -27.12 12.99
N CYS A 682 -37.25 -28.42 13.14
CA CYS A 682 -36.11 -29.12 12.56
C CYS A 682 -36.42 -29.63 11.15
N VAL A 683 -35.53 -29.32 10.21
CA VAL A 683 -35.43 -30.02 8.93
C VAL A 683 -34.24 -30.95 9.01
N CYS A 684 -34.50 -32.25 9.05
CA CYS A 684 -33.49 -33.25 9.33
C CYS A 684 -32.53 -33.50 8.16
N ASP A 685 -31.29 -33.79 8.51
CA ASP A 685 -30.23 -34.07 7.55
C ASP A 685 -30.44 -35.43 6.87
N SER A 686 -29.84 -35.57 5.69
CA SER A 686 -29.94 -36.78 4.90
C SER A 686 -28.69 -37.01 4.07
N GLY A 687 -28.10 -38.21 4.17
CA GLY A 687 -27.00 -38.66 3.34
C GLY A 687 -27.43 -39.03 1.91
N TRP A 688 -28.73 -39.14 1.64
CA TRP A 688 -29.30 -39.35 0.30
C TRP A 688 -30.15 -38.18 -0.14
N ALA A 689 -30.32 -38.03 -1.46
CA ALA A 689 -31.16 -37.02 -2.06
C ALA A 689 -32.64 -37.25 -1.69
N VAL A 690 -33.30 -36.21 -1.20
CA VAL A 690 -34.68 -36.24 -0.73
C VAL A 690 -35.57 -35.49 -1.70
N GLY A 691 -36.64 -36.15 -2.16
CA GLY A 691 -37.56 -35.55 -3.12
C GLY A 691 -38.36 -36.58 -3.91
N THR A 692 -38.99 -36.13 -4.99
CA THR A 692 -39.86 -36.93 -5.85
C THR A 692 -39.27 -37.20 -7.23
N ALA A 693 -38.04 -36.77 -7.51
CA ALA A 693 -37.36 -37.03 -8.78
C ALA A 693 -36.73 -38.43 -8.84
N SER A 694 -36.22 -38.79 -10.02
CA SER A 694 -35.54 -40.07 -10.26
C SER A 694 -34.31 -40.21 -9.35
N GLY A 695 -34.20 -41.33 -8.64
CA GLY A 695 -33.10 -41.63 -7.72
C GLY A 695 -33.19 -40.96 -6.34
N GLU A 696 -34.20 -40.12 -6.09
CA GLU A 696 -34.44 -39.50 -4.79
C GLU A 696 -35.35 -40.37 -3.92
N LEU A 697 -35.23 -40.25 -2.60
CA LEU A 697 -36.10 -40.91 -1.62
C LEU A 697 -37.13 -39.93 -1.05
N GLN A 698 -38.36 -40.41 -0.80
CA GLN A 698 -39.45 -39.60 -0.25
C GLN A 698 -39.37 -39.37 1.28
N ALA A 699 -38.22 -39.63 1.90
CA ALA A 699 -37.96 -39.44 3.33
C ALA A 699 -36.49 -39.06 3.51
N THR A 700 -36.19 -38.26 4.55
CA THR A 700 -34.83 -37.95 5.02
C THR A 700 -34.20 -39.14 5.73
N GLU A 701 -32.89 -39.13 5.96
CA GLU A 701 -32.20 -40.14 6.75
C GLU A 701 -32.52 -40.04 8.24
N TYR A 702 -32.44 -38.83 8.78
CA TYR A 702 -32.87 -38.54 10.14
C TYR A 702 -34.32 -38.06 10.15
N PHE A 703 -35.05 -38.35 11.22
CA PHE A 703 -36.46 -38.02 11.35
C PHE A 703 -36.87 -37.85 12.82
N GLY A 704 -38.12 -37.45 13.03
CA GLY A 704 -38.66 -37.06 14.34
C GLY A 704 -38.62 -35.54 14.52
N ALA A 705 -39.26 -35.05 15.58
CA ALA A 705 -39.40 -33.61 15.83
C ALA A 705 -38.06 -32.90 16.08
N ASP A 706 -37.06 -33.65 16.56
CA ASP A 706 -35.71 -33.18 16.88
C ASP A 706 -34.62 -33.92 16.11
N CYS A 707 -34.97 -34.67 15.05
CA CYS A 707 -34.03 -35.46 14.24
C CYS A 707 -33.20 -36.51 15.00
N SER A 708 -33.61 -36.89 16.21
CA SER A 708 -32.90 -37.88 17.04
C SER A 708 -33.01 -39.33 16.54
N LYS A 709 -33.92 -39.59 15.59
CA LYS A 709 -34.16 -40.94 15.05
C LYS A 709 -33.58 -41.05 13.65
N ARG A 710 -33.07 -42.22 13.31
CA ARG A 710 -32.50 -42.54 11.99
C ARG A 710 -33.27 -43.66 11.33
N HIS A 711 -33.66 -43.45 10.08
CA HIS A 711 -34.28 -44.47 9.26
C HIS A 711 -33.31 -45.62 8.97
N CYS A 712 -33.83 -46.83 8.91
CA CYS A 712 -33.02 -48.00 8.61
C CYS A 712 -32.77 -48.15 7.11
N PRO A 713 -31.75 -48.95 6.72
CA PRO A 713 -31.46 -49.25 5.33
C PRO A 713 -32.68 -49.72 4.55
N THR A 714 -32.83 -49.18 3.35
CA THR A 714 -33.91 -49.53 2.44
C THR A 714 -33.52 -50.70 1.54
N GLY A 715 -34.47 -51.53 1.18
CA GLY A 715 -34.27 -52.61 0.22
C GLY A 715 -35.59 -53.18 -0.29
N ASN A 716 -35.53 -53.89 -1.41
CA ASN A 716 -36.70 -54.60 -1.90
C ASN A 716 -37.02 -55.81 -1.02
N ASP A 717 -38.29 -56.15 -0.87
CA ASP A 717 -38.68 -57.35 -0.14
C ASP A 717 -38.35 -58.60 -1.00
N PRO A 718 -37.46 -59.51 -0.55
CA PRO A 718 -37.13 -60.71 -1.30
C PRO A 718 -38.27 -61.74 -1.36
N GLY A 719 -39.34 -61.55 -0.60
CA GLY A 719 -40.51 -62.42 -0.56
C GLY A 719 -41.63 -62.05 -1.52
N THR A 720 -41.51 -60.95 -2.26
CA THR A 720 -42.55 -60.46 -3.18
C THR A 720 -42.02 -60.39 -4.62
N THR A 721 -42.95 -60.37 -5.58
CA THR A 721 -42.63 -60.13 -7.00
C THR A 721 -42.75 -58.66 -7.39
N VAL A 722 -43.16 -57.81 -6.44
CA VAL A 722 -43.31 -56.36 -6.62
C VAL A 722 -42.03 -55.71 -6.13
N ASP A 723 -41.61 -54.62 -6.78
CA ASP A 723 -40.54 -53.79 -6.26
C ASP A 723 -41.13 -52.72 -5.33
N GLU A 724 -41.10 -52.95 -4.02
CA GLU A 724 -41.61 -51.99 -3.03
C GLU A 724 -40.76 -50.73 -2.95
N THR A 725 -39.53 -50.75 -3.46
CA THR A 725 -38.68 -49.55 -3.50
C THR A 725 -39.06 -48.61 -4.64
N ASN A 726 -39.91 -49.02 -5.58
CA ASN A 726 -40.36 -48.18 -6.67
C ASN A 726 -41.53 -47.26 -6.26
N CYS A 727 -41.23 -45.98 -6.09
CA CYS A 727 -42.21 -44.94 -5.72
C CYS A 727 -42.79 -44.17 -6.92
N GLN A 728 -42.58 -44.63 -8.16
CA GLN A 728 -43.19 -44.01 -9.32
C GLN A 728 -44.73 -44.03 -9.20
N GLY A 729 -45.34 -42.85 -9.27
CA GLY A 729 -46.79 -42.68 -9.17
C GLY A 729 -47.36 -42.83 -7.75
N LYS A 730 -46.51 -42.92 -6.71
CA LYS A 730 -46.93 -42.97 -5.30
C LYS A 730 -46.89 -41.58 -4.68
N THR A 731 -47.94 -41.22 -3.92
CA THR A 731 -48.00 -39.96 -3.17
C THR A 731 -47.10 -40.03 -1.95
N VAL A 732 -46.35 -38.95 -1.70
CA VAL A 732 -45.51 -38.82 -0.50
C VAL A 732 -46.37 -38.97 0.76
N PRO A 733 -45.97 -39.80 1.74
CA PRO A 733 -46.68 -39.93 3.01
C PRO A 733 -46.88 -38.57 3.70
N GLY A 734 -48.14 -38.20 3.96
CA GLY A 734 -48.50 -36.92 4.59
C GLY A 734 -48.41 -35.69 3.69
N GLY A 735 -47.90 -35.82 2.45
CA GLY A 735 -47.74 -34.74 1.48
C GLY A 735 -48.76 -34.82 0.32
N THR A 736 -48.59 -33.93 -0.65
CA THR A 736 -49.44 -33.86 -1.86
C THR A 736 -48.70 -34.18 -3.15
N LEU A 737 -47.36 -34.30 -3.09
CA LEU A 737 -46.54 -34.61 -4.27
C LEU A 737 -46.58 -36.11 -4.61
N VAL A 738 -46.35 -36.42 -5.89
CA VAL A 738 -46.32 -37.78 -6.43
C VAL A 738 -44.94 -38.07 -7.02
N GLY A 739 -44.40 -39.25 -6.75
CA GLY A 739 -43.10 -39.70 -7.26
C GLY A 739 -43.05 -39.76 -8.80
N ALA A 740 -42.05 -39.13 -9.39
CA ALA A 740 -41.77 -39.22 -10.82
C ALA A 740 -41.20 -40.59 -11.21
N ALA A 741 -41.01 -40.82 -12.51
CA ALA A 741 -40.37 -42.04 -12.99
C ALA A 741 -38.96 -42.19 -12.37
N GLY A 742 -38.69 -43.35 -11.78
CA GLY A 742 -37.41 -43.66 -11.12
C GLY A 742 -37.27 -43.17 -9.66
N ASN A 743 -38.31 -42.56 -9.07
CA ASN A 743 -38.30 -42.15 -7.66
C ASN A 743 -38.38 -43.36 -6.71
N LEU A 744 -37.77 -43.26 -5.52
CA LEU A 744 -37.59 -44.38 -4.60
C LEU A 744 -38.42 -44.22 -3.31
N CYS A 745 -38.99 -45.33 -2.85
CA CYS A 745 -39.65 -45.44 -1.55
C CYS A 745 -38.63 -45.87 -0.49
N LEU A 746 -38.81 -45.37 0.72
CA LEU A 746 -38.14 -45.92 1.89
C LEU A 746 -38.87 -47.19 2.34
N VAL A 747 -38.22 -48.34 2.20
CA VAL A 747 -38.71 -49.65 2.63
C VAL A 747 -37.76 -50.19 3.67
N GLU A 748 -38.00 -49.82 4.92
CA GLU A 748 -37.09 -50.11 6.01
C GLU A 748 -36.92 -51.62 6.20
N CYS A 749 -35.66 -52.05 6.22
CA CYS A 749 -35.28 -53.44 6.43
C CYS A 749 -36.00 -54.41 5.48
N SER A 750 -36.30 -53.99 4.24
CA SER A 750 -36.96 -54.82 3.22
C SER A 750 -38.29 -55.46 3.68
N ASN A 751 -38.99 -54.87 4.66
CA ASN A 751 -40.13 -55.48 5.35
C ASN A 751 -39.82 -56.87 5.98
N ARG A 752 -38.55 -57.16 6.23
CA ARG A 752 -38.02 -58.44 6.74
C ARG A 752 -37.09 -58.27 7.94
N GLY A 753 -37.22 -57.17 8.65
CA GLY A 753 -36.56 -56.95 9.93
C GLY A 753 -37.24 -55.88 10.76
N VAL A 754 -36.78 -55.72 12.00
CA VAL A 754 -37.15 -54.61 12.90
C VAL A 754 -36.07 -53.55 12.84
N CYS A 755 -36.47 -52.30 12.63
CA CYS A 755 -35.56 -51.16 12.69
C CYS A 755 -35.32 -50.69 14.12
N ASP A 756 -34.05 -50.56 14.52
CA ASP A 756 -33.67 -49.76 15.68
C ASP A 756 -33.44 -48.31 15.25
N TYR A 757 -34.43 -47.46 15.51
CA TYR A 757 -34.41 -46.05 15.13
C TYR A 757 -33.36 -45.20 15.85
N SER A 758 -32.73 -45.70 16.92
CA SER A 758 -31.62 -44.98 17.58
C SER A 758 -30.29 -45.17 16.86
N THR A 759 -30.11 -46.31 16.19
CA THR A 759 -28.86 -46.66 15.49
C THR A 759 -29.01 -46.64 13.98
N GLY A 760 -30.23 -46.73 13.46
CA GLY A 760 -30.52 -46.95 12.04
C GLY A 760 -30.13 -48.35 11.57
N MET A 761 -30.11 -49.36 12.45
CA MET A 761 -29.71 -50.73 12.10
C MET A 761 -30.89 -51.70 12.08
N CYS A 762 -30.88 -52.61 11.09
CA CYS A 762 -31.88 -53.64 10.94
C CYS A 762 -31.54 -54.90 11.75
N SER A 763 -32.51 -55.40 12.51
CA SER A 763 -32.51 -56.75 13.07
C SER A 763 -33.40 -57.65 12.20
N CYS A 764 -32.78 -58.46 11.34
CA CYS A 764 -33.51 -59.27 10.37
C CYS A 764 -34.32 -60.40 11.03
N PHE A 765 -35.49 -60.69 10.47
CA PHE A 765 -36.27 -61.86 10.84
C PHE A 765 -35.57 -63.13 10.39
N GLN A 766 -35.91 -64.25 11.04
CA GLN A 766 -35.37 -65.56 10.71
C GLN A 766 -35.53 -65.87 9.21
N GLY A 767 -34.46 -66.38 8.58
CA GLY A 767 -34.43 -66.69 7.16
C GLY A 767 -34.05 -65.51 6.25
N TYR A 768 -33.69 -64.35 6.81
CA TYR A 768 -33.30 -63.16 6.05
C TYR A 768 -31.98 -62.56 6.55
N THR A 769 -31.16 -62.09 5.62
CA THR A 769 -29.83 -61.51 5.89
C THR A 769 -29.55 -60.32 4.97
N GLY A 770 -28.42 -59.64 5.19
CA GLY A 770 -28.01 -58.44 4.46
C GLY A 770 -28.25 -57.17 5.27
N TYR A 771 -27.63 -56.06 4.82
CA TYR A 771 -27.66 -54.77 5.53
C TYR A 771 -29.08 -54.20 5.71
N ALA A 772 -29.98 -54.48 4.76
CA ALA A 772 -31.38 -54.11 4.79
C ALA A 772 -32.30 -55.35 4.89
N CYS A 773 -31.79 -56.53 5.28
CA CYS A 773 -32.57 -57.79 5.28
C CYS A 773 -33.14 -58.19 3.92
N GLN A 774 -32.51 -57.72 2.84
CA GLN A 774 -32.99 -57.89 1.46
C GLN A 774 -32.64 -59.24 0.84
N THR A 775 -31.92 -60.11 1.55
CA THR A 775 -31.48 -61.41 1.03
C THR A 775 -32.21 -62.53 1.78
N SER A 776 -32.84 -63.44 1.05
CA SER A 776 -33.37 -64.68 1.64
C SER A 776 -32.26 -65.69 1.81
N ASP A 777 -32.12 -66.23 3.02
CA ASP A 777 -31.15 -67.26 3.36
C ASP A 777 -31.81 -68.31 4.26
N SER A 778 -32.11 -69.47 3.67
CA SER A 778 -32.74 -70.59 4.36
C SER A 778 -31.93 -71.17 5.53
N LEU A 779 -30.65 -70.80 5.67
CA LEU A 779 -29.76 -71.26 6.74
C LEU A 779 -29.54 -70.21 7.84
N ALA A 780 -30.05 -68.99 7.66
CA ALA A 780 -29.97 -67.93 8.67
C ALA A 780 -30.99 -68.18 9.79
N LYS A 781 -30.50 -68.21 11.04
CA LYS A 781 -31.31 -68.43 12.24
C LYS A 781 -31.78 -67.13 12.87
#